data_AF-A0A293MG81-F1
#
_entry.id   AF-A0A293MG81-F1
#
_cell.length_a   1.000
_cell.length_b   1.000
_cell.length_c   1.000
_cell.angle_alpha   90.00
_cell.angle_beta   90.00
_cell.angle_gamma   90.00
#
_symmetry.space_group_name_H-M   'P 1'
#
loop_
_entity.id
_entity.type
_entity.pdbx_description
1 polymer ?
#
loop_
_entity_poly.entity_id
_entity_poly.type
_entity_poly.pdbx_seq_one_letter_code
_entity_poly.pdbx_strand_id
1 'polypeptide(L)'
;MSLARLNRLKPLLCSRQFGITSTRSTNFQEVDPTVYEDRWAANQSEKYTKVEEVPGRWHFVERLLPQKTVPPPHPHSCSTPSGWRPPAAEPPPLPYFVRRTRNHLMPVYVVGDIRGPRFITRIKHVEGDIWALRNDVKDHLEAITGTQIVSQVHELGSYVGFKGCFKEECSTGGPELSLAGNSLENSGSGDEGQKFKLEEMSDEVYPNDTPVMRLECEEAFRGLTAKEKLYAHYLSRASWYGGLIVLFQTSKESPLIYITLDRLFRSQSLESLKALALSECGITEEEFKALLIYTSAFYYNMGNYKGYGDNKFIPAVPKEKLYKLLTKSEAWKQDPARMEFLWTEAGDLLYSLKDDEKHLGFPPKGKTTYFSKNCTEKDSDLISSFLIEKKVEAYITRVFKGAATEAGDADRFEIRHASVLTTEDNEWKEAVGCNHLKENFVCFTRGDYSELLRLTVDCLKKAQEYAADGNQKQMLEKYVESFTVGSLDAHKDGSRFWIKDKGPSVESYIGFIETYRDPAGMRGEFEGFVAVVNKPQSEKFSALVSSAEKLLLLLPWPRAYEKDCFLRPDFTSLDVVTFAGSGIPAGINIPNYDEIRQSEGFKNVSLGNVICAADDTTKENYLTAEDNDLFVKYRNKSFEVQVGLHELLGHGSGKLFRKDEGAFNFDKENVTIPETSQKVESWYIEGETYDSKFGALGSTYEECRAECVGLYLCHNEDVLKMFGFTGQEADNIAYVNWLSMVAKGVEALQTYNPHTKSWLQAHARARYVITRVLLEAGNLLEITETTGEDGKPDLLITLDRSKIITFGRPVIGKFLLKLQVYKSTGDIKAATELYEKYSEVSAEGRYPFLKYWDIVMARKKPRRLFVLSNTTVNGDNVELKHYEASAEGLIQSWRDRFADDALKLEDILISDWKKDKDYF
;
A
#
# COMPACT_ATOMS: atom_id res chain seq x y z
N MET A 1 -22.65 -31.82 -51.54
CA MET A 1 -22.53 -30.72 -52.53
C MET A 1 -21.39 -31.01 -53.48
N SER A 2 -21.61 -30.85 -54.79
CA SER A 2 -20.71 -31.30 -55.86
C SER A 2 -19.44 -30.45 -56.04
N LEU A 3 -18.41 -31.08 -56.62
CA LEU A 3 -17.05 -30.60 -56.95
C LEU A 3 -16.95 -29.33 -57.82
N ALA A 4 -18.06 -28.68 -58.18
CA ALA A 4 -18.07 -27.56 -59.12
C ALA A 4 -17.81 -26.17 -58.48
N ARG A 5 -17.83 -26.04 -57.15
CA ARG A 5 -17.53 -24.77 -56.46
C ARG A 5 -16.07 -24.61 -55.98
N LEU A 6 -15.24 -25.64 -56.09
CA LEU A 6 -13.84 -25.64 -55.62
C LEU A 6 -12.79 -25.24 -56.70
N ASN A 7 -13.21 -24.99 -57.95
CA ASN A 7 -12.29 -24.66 -59.06
C ASN A 7 -12.17 -23.15 -59.38
N ARG A 8 -12.72 -22.23 -58.56
CA ARG A 8 -12.63 -20.78 -58.82
C ARG A 8 -11.64 -20.00 -57.94
N LEU A 9 -10.87 -20.64 -57.05
CA LEU A 9 -9.92 -19.96 -56.17
C LEU A 9 -8.48 -20.49 -56.25
N LYS A 10 -8.15 -21.24 -57.31
CA LYS A 10 -6.85 -21.91 -57.49
C LYS A 10 -5.63 -21.06 -57.95
N PRO A 11 -5.69 -19.79 -58.39
CA PRO A 11 -4.45 -19.09 -58.81
C PRO A 11 -3.82 -18.10 -57.81
N LEU A 12 -4.42 -17.79 -56.65
CA LEU A 12 -3.86 -16.75 -55.74
C LEU A 12 -2.98 -17.30 -54.60
N LEU A 13 -2.75 -18.63 -54.57
CA LEU A 13 -1.94 -19.31 -53.54
C LEU A 13 -0.61 -19.84 -54.10
N CYS A 14 0.11 -19.04 -54.89
CA CYS A 14 1.49 -19.38 -55.24
C CYS A 14 2.42 -18.17 -55.38
N SER A 15 3.53 -18.25 -54.65
CA SER A 15 4.80 -17.53 -54.79
C SER A 15 5.02 -16.22 -54.00
N ARG A 16 5.50 -16.43 -52.76
CA ARG A 16 6.80 -15.97 -52.21
C ARG A 16 7.33 -14.55 -52.55
N GLN A 17 7.61 -13.85 -51.44
CA GLN A 17 8.90 -13.22 -51.06
C GLN A 17 9.16 -11.72 -51.33
N PHE A 18 9.35 -11.04 -50.18
CA PHE A 18 10.30 -9.98 -49.81
C PHE A 18 10.09 -8.50 -50.25
N GLY A 19 10.37 -7.61 -49.28
CA GLY A 19 10.09 -6.17 -49.25
C GLY A 19 10.95 -5.30 -50.16
N ILE A 20 10.75 -3.97 -50.19
CA ILE A 20 11.30 -3.01 -49.20
C ILE A 20 10.67 -1.61 -49.43
N THR A 21 10.28 -0.96 -48.33
CA THR A 21 10.16 0.49 -48.00
C THR A 21 9.50 1.57 -48.89
N SER A 22 8.77 2.44 -48.18
CA SER A 22 8.80 3.92 -48.24
C SER A 22 7.98 4.64 -49.31
N THR A 23 6.85 5.24 -48.91
CA THR A 23 6.70 6.70 -48.65
C THR A 23 5.26 7.02 -48.27
N ARG A 24 5.08 7.94 -47.31
CA ARG A 24 3.78 8.55 -46.98
C ARG A 24 3.34 9.45 -48.14
N SER A 25 2.13 9.27 -48.66
CA SER A 25 1.38 10.34 -49.33
C SER A 25 0.08 10.61 -48.58
N THR A 26 0.00 11.81 -48.01
CA THR A 26 -1.22 12.48 -47.57
C THR A 26 -2.22 12.59 -48.73
N ASN A 27 -3.41 12.01 -48.59
CA ASN A 27 -4.59 12.36 -49.38
C ASN A 27 -5.84 11.83 -48.64
N PHE A 28 -6.32 12.60 -47.66
CA PHE A 28 -7.72 12.56 -47.26
C PHE A 28 -8.33 13.89 -47.68
N GLN A 29 -9.33 13.83 -48.57
CA GLN A 29 -10.12 14.99 -48.97
C GLN A 29 -10.91 15.54 -47.79
N GLU A 30 -11.02 16.87 -47.69
CA GLU A 30 -11.92 17.53 -46.75
C GLU A 30 -13.36 17.05 -46.95
N VAL A 31 -14.01 16.70 -45.85
CA VAL A 31 -15.41 16.30 -45.81
C VAL A 31 -16.27 17.56 -45.81
N ASP A 32 -17.24 17.61 -46.73
CA ASP A 32 -18.19 18.72 -46.86
C ASP A 32 -19.03 18.87 -45.57
N PRO A 33 -18.92 20.01 -44.85
CA PRO A 33 -19.60 20.23 -43.58
C PRO A 33 -21.13 20.36 -43.71
N THR A 34 -21.68 20.47 -44.93
CA THR A 34 -23.14 20.58 -45.15
C THR A 34 -23.89 19.25 -45.01
N VAL A 35 -23.19 18.10 -44.97
CA VAL A 35 -23.80 16.77 -44.85
C VAL A 35 -24.40 16.52 -43.44
N TYR A 36 -24.02 17.34 -42.45
CA TYR A 36 -24.49 17.28 -41.07
C TYR A 36 -25.53 18.35 -40.70
N GLU A 37 -26.13 19.04 -41.68
CA GLU A 37 -27.32 19.83 -41.40
C GLU A 37 -28.48 18.89 -41.00
N ASP A 38 -29.01 19.15 -39.80
CA ASP A 38 -30.12 18.40 -39.20
C ASP A 38 -31.32 18.41 -40.14
N ARG A 39 -31.59 17.26 -40.76
CA ARG A 39 -32.69 17.06 -41.71
C ARG A 39 -34.08 17.22 -41.07
N TRP A 40 -34.15 17.35 -39.75
CA TRP A 40 -35.37 17.53 -38.97
C TRP A 40 -35.53 18.96 -38.42
N ALA A 41 -34.50 19.80 -38.50
CA ALA A 41 -34.57 21.20 -38.07
C ALA A 41 -35.60 22.01 -38.89
N ALA A 42 -35.82 21.65 -40.16
CA ALA A 42 -36.75 22.34 -41.05
C ALA A 42 -38.24 22.05 -40.76
N ASN A 43 -38.57 21.12 -39.86
CA ASN A 43 -39.94 20.73 -39.53
C ASN A 43 -40.30 20.94 -38.06
N GLN A 44 -39.67 21.91 -37.37
CA GLN A 44 -40.19 22.41 -36.09
C GLN A 44 -41.48 23.20 -36.34
N SER A 45 -42.59 22.47 -36.41
CA SER A 45 -43.92 23.04 -36.35
C SER A 45 -44.11 23.73 -35.00
N GLU A 46 -44.44 25.03 -35.01
CA GLU A 46 -44.83 25.80 -33.81
C GLU A 46 -46.00 25.16 -33.02
N LYS A 47 -46.65 24.12 -33.56
CA LYS A 47 -47.72 23.37 -32.87
C LYS A 47 -47.23 22.25 -31.94
N TYR A 48 -45.95 21.91 -31.90
CA TYR A 48 -45.43 20.94 -30.93
C TYR A 48 -44.83 21.62 -29.71
N THR A 49 -45.72 22.18 -28.88
CA THR A 49 -45.42 22.48 -27.48
C THR A 49 -46.57 21.97 -26.64
N LYS A 50 -46.35 20.78 -26.05
CA LYS A 50 -46.85 20.33 -24.73
C LYS A 50 -46.47 18.87 -24.56
N VAL A 51 -45.64 18.59 -23.55
CA VAL A 51 -45.51 17.24 -23.01
C VAL A 51 -46.72 17.03 -22.11
N GLU A 52 -47.55 16.04 -22.44
CA GLU A 52 -48.65 15.58 -21.59
C GLU A 52 -48.20 14.29 -20.90
N GLU A 53 -48.19 14.30 -19.57
CA GLU A 53 -47.92 13.10 -18.78
C GLU A 53 -49.17 12.21 -18.83
N VAL A 54 -49.12 11.11 -19.58
CA VAL A 54 -50.24 10.17 -19.71
C VAL A 54 -50.24 9.21 -18.52
N PRO A 55 -51.16 9.34 -17.55
CA PRO A 55 -51.15 8.51 -16.35
C PRO A 55 -51.46 7.05 -16.70
N GLY A 56 -50.79 6.11 -16.03
CA GLY A 56 -51.11 4.68 -16.11
C GLY A 56 -50.48 3.91 -17.27
N ARG A 57 -49.64 4.54 -18.11
CA ARG A 57 -48.92 3.82 -19.20
C ARG A 57 -47.45 3.53 -18.90
N TRP A 58 -46.94 3.98 -17.75
CA TRP A 58 -45.55 3.73 -17.33
C TRP A 58 -45.23 2.23 -17.25
N HIS A 59 -46.20 1.39 -16.90
CA HIS A 59 -46.01 -0.06 -16.84
C HIS A 59 -45.63 -0.69 -18.21
N PHE A 60 -45.89 -0.03 -19.34
CA PHE A 60 -45.43 -0.50 -20.65
C PHE A 60 -43.95 -0.16 -20.87
N VAL A 61 -43.48 0.96 -20.30
CA VAL A 61 -42.08 1.38 -20.29
C VAL A 61 -41.28 0.51 -19.32
N GLU A 62 -41.84 0.20 -18.14
CA GLU A 62 -41.21 -0.70 -17.16
C GLU A 62 -40.93 -2.09 -17.74
N ARG A 63 -41.75 -2.57 -18.68
CA ARG A 63 -41.54 -3.85 -19.38
C ARG A 63 -40.37 -3.82 -20.37
N LEU A 64 -39.95 -2.63 -20.80
CA LEU A 64 -38.81 -2.42 -21.70
C LEU A 64 -37.52 -2.13 -20.93
N LEU A 65 -37.60 -1.87 -19.62
CA LEU A 65 -36.43 -1.69 -18.77
C LEU A 65 -35.70 -3.03 -18.57
N PRO A 66 -34.36 -3.03 -18.50
CA PRO A 66 -33.58 -4.24 -18.24
C PRO A 66 -33.99 -4.86 -16.90
N GLN A 67 -34.29 -6.17 -16.89
CA GLN A 67 -34.58 -6.88 -15.64
C GLN A 67 -33.35 -6.89 -14.74
N LYS A 68 -33.51 -6.47 -13.48
CA LYS A 68 -32.42 -6.41 -12.48
C LYS A 68 -31.93 -7.80 -12.04
N THR A 69 -32.77 -8.82 -12.21
CA THR A 69 -32.50 -10.22 -11.81
C THR A 69 -33.01 -11.17 -12.89
N VAL A 70 -32.24 -12.21 -13.21
CA VAL A 70 -32.67 -13.26 -14.14
C VAL A 70 -33.77 -14.09 -13.44
N PRO A 71 -34.99 -14.18 -14.00
CA PRO A 71 -36.07 -14.92 -13.39
C PRO A 71 -35.81 -16.43 -13.44
N PRO A 72 -36.28 -17.21 -12.44
CA PRO A 72 -36.16 -18.65 -12.47
C PRO A 72 -36.93 -19.25 -13.67
N PRO A 73 -36.40 -20.27 -14.34
CA PRO A 73 -37.05 -20.89 -15.49
C PRO A 73 -38.32 -21.61 -15.06
N HIS A 74 -39.35 -21.55 -15.91
CA HIS A 74 -40.61 -22.25 -15.65
C HIS A 74 -40.40 -23.78 -15.60
N PRO A 75 -41.16 -24.53 -14.78
CA PRO A 75 -41.10 -25.99 -14.77
C PRO A 75 -41.50 -26.54 -16.14
N HIS A 76 -40.58 -27.24 -16.79
CA HIS A 76 -40.84 -27.93 -18.06
C HIS A 76 -40.76 -29.44 -17.83
N SER A 77 -41.76 -30.19 -18.26
CA SER A 77 -41.76 -31.67 -18.19
C SER A 77 -41.06 -32.34 -19.36
N CYS A 78 -40.62 -31.57 -20.36
CA CYS A 78 -39.96 -32.06 -21.58
C CYS A 78 -38.90 -31.06 -22.11
N SER A 79 -38.07 -31.51 -23.06
CA SER A 79 -37.08 -30.66 -23.73
C SER A 79 -37.76 -29.49 -24.43
N THR A 80 -37.30 -28.27 -24.16
CA THR A 80 -37.85 -27.07 -24.83
C THR A 80 -37.44 -27.04 -26.31
N PRO A 81 -38.14 -26.27 -27.18
CA PRO A 81 -37.76 -26.10 -28.59
C PRO A 81 -36.33 -25.57 -28.80
N SER A 82 -35.75 -24.93 -27.78
CA SER A 82 -34.36 -24.43 -27.79
C SER A 82 -33.30 -25.50 -27.48
N GLY A 83 -33.72 -26.74 -27.22
CA GLY A 83 -32.83 -27.81 -26.72
C GLY A 83 -32.47 -27.67 -25.24
N TRP A 84 -32.89 -26.59 -24.57
CA TRP A 84 -32.72 -26.44 -23.13
C TRP A 84 -33.58 -27.44 -22.37
N ARG A 85 -32.95 -28.10 -21.39
CA ARG A 85 -33.59 -29.03 -20.45
C ARG A 85 -33.43 -28.51 -19.02
N PRO A 86 -34.48 -28.60 -18.19
CA PRO A 86 -34.37 -28.26 -16.77
C PRO A 86 -33.44 -29.25 -16.05
N PRO A 87 -32.91 -28.86 -14.88
CA PRO A 87 -32.19 -29.80 -14.03
C PRO A 87 -33.04 -31.04 -13.69
N ALA A 88 -32.41 -32.19 -13.56
CA ALA A 88 -33.08 -33.38 -13.05
C ALA A 88 -33.50 -33.14 -11.59
N ALA A 89 -34.63 -33.73 -11.17
CA ALA A 89 -35.11 -33.61 -9.79
C ALA A 89 -34.15 -34.27 -8.78
N GLU A 90 -33.46 -35.34 -9.21
CA GLU A 90 -32.41 -36.00 -8.45
C GLU A 90 -31.13 -36.02 -9.28
N PRO A 91 -29.97 -35.63 -8.71
CA PRO A 91 -28.71 -35.69 -9.43
C PRO A 91 -28.26 -37.15 -9.63
N PRO A 92 -27.81 -37.54 -10.84
CA PRO A 92 -27.26 -38.87 -11.07
C PRO A 92 -25.97 -39.08 -10.26
N PRO A 93 -25.65 -40.33 -9.89
CA PRO A 93 -24.53 -40.68 -8.99
C PRO A 93 -23.18 -40.61 -9.72
N LEU A 94 -22.83 -39.44 -10.25
CA LEU A 94 -21.55 -39.19 -10.91
C LEU A 94 -20.56 -38.54 -9.94
N PRO A 95 -19.25 -38.81 -10.08
CA PRO A 95 -18.22 -38.22 -9.22
C PRO A 95 -17.94 -36.73 -9.52
N TYR A 96 -18.65 -36.14 -10.49
CA TYR A 96 -18.50 -34.75 -10.92
C TYR A 96 -19.85 -34.09 -11.20
N PHE A 97 -19.85 -32.76 -11.21
CA PHE A 97 -20.99 -31.90 -11.46
C PHE A 97 -20.60 -30.65 -12.26
N VAL A 98 -21.48 -30.15 -13.13
CA VAL A 98 -21.23 -28.91 -13.90
C VAL A 98 -22.28 -27.86 -13.56
N ARG A 99 -21.87 -26.80 -12.87
CA ARG A 99 -22.79 -25.74 -12.46
C ARG A 99 -23.23 -24.90 -13.66
N ARG A 100 -24.53 -24.62 -13.74
CA ARG A 100 -25.09 -23.74 -14.77
C ARG A 100 -24.72 -22.27 -14.53
N THR A 101 -24.66 -21.51 -15.62
CA THR A 101 -24.47 -20.05 -15.57
C THR A 101 -25.67 -19.37 -14.90
N ARG A 102 -25.51 -18.09 -14.53
CA ARG A 102 -26.61 -17.24 -14.00
C ARG A 102 -27.84 -17.13 -14.92
N ASN A 103 -27.69 -17.47 -16.21
CA ASN A 103 -28.78 -17.50 -17.19
C ASN A 103 -29.40 -18.91 -17.33
N HIS A 104 -29.12 -19.82 -16.40
CA HIS A 104 -29.54 -21.21 -16.40
C HIS A 104 -29.05 -22.05 -17.60
N LEU A 105 -28.01 -21.60 -18.30
CA LEU A 105 -27.39 -22.31 -19.44
C LEU A 105 -26.17 -23.12 -19.03
N MET A 106 -25.88 -24.19 -19.77
CA MET A 106 -24.63 -24.94 -19.63
C MET A 106 -23.43 -24.06 -20.02
N PRO A 107 -22.36 -24.03 -19.21
CA PRO A 107 -21.20 -23.16 -19.43
C PRO A 107 -20.23 -23.72 -20.48
N VAL A 108 -20.73 -23.96 -21.70
CA VAL A 108 -19.96 -24.47 -22.84
C VAL A 108 -19.59 -23.34 -23.80
N TYR A 109 -18.30 -23.12 -23.99
CA TYR A 109 -17.77 -22.00 -24.78
C TYR A 109 -16.79 -22.48 -25.84
N VAL A 110 -16.90 -21.98 -27.07
CA VAL A 110 -15.88 -22.20 -28.11
C VAL A 110 -14.95 -20.99 -28.12
N VAL A 111 -13.66 -21.23 -27.88
CA VAL A 111 -12.61 -20.19 -27.88
C VAL A 111 -11.73 -20.38 -29.11
N GLY A 112 -11.53 -19.32 -29.88
CA GLY A 112 -10.58 -19.27 -31.01
C GLY A 112 -9.40 -18.35 -30.69
N ASP A 113 -8.23 -18.68 -31.24
CA ASP A 113 -7.04 -17.82 -31.16
C ASP A 113 -7.06 -16.76 -32.28
N ILE A 114 -6.67 -15.52 -31.97
CA ILE A 114 -6.76 -14.33 -32.85
C ILE A 114 -5.87 -14.50 -34.10
N ARG A 115 -4.93 -15.47 -34.09
CA ARG A 115 -3.93 -15.68 -35.15
C ARG A 115 -3.94 -17.07 -35.82
N GLY A 116 -4.98 -17.90 -35.65
CA GLY A 116 -5.07 -19.18 -36.38
C GLY A 116 -6.38 -19.98 -36.24
N PRO A 117 -6.63 -21.01 -37.08
CA PRO A 117 -7.91 -21.75 -37.13
C PRO A 117 -8.02 -22.83 -36.03
N ARG A 118 -7.54 -22.55 -34.82
CA ARG A 118 -7.62 -23.47 -33.68
C ARG A 118 -8.81 -23.09 -32.81
N PHE A 119 -9.82 -23.95 -32.80
CA PHE A 119 -10.98 -23.84 -31.92
C PHE A 119 -10.86 -24.84 -30.76
N ILE A 120 -11.18 -24.39 -29.56
CA ILE A 120 -11.24 -25.22 -28.36
C ILE A 120 -12.61 -25.02 -27.70
N THR A 121 -13.37 -26.10 -27.57
CA THR A 121 -14.62 -26.14 -26.80
C THR A 121 -14.29 -26.37 -25.33
N ARG A 122 -14.68 -25.44 -24.46
CA ARG A 122 -14.43 -25.47 -23.01
C ARG A 122 -15.73 -25.65 -22.25
N ILE A 123 -15.76 -26.59 -21.32
CA ILE A 123 -16.83 -26.77 -20.32
C ILE A 123 -16.29 -26.24 -18.99
N LYS A 124 -16.87 -25.14 -18.48
CA LYS A 124 -16.44 -24.48 -17.23
C LYS A 124 -17.33 -24.85 -16.04
N HIS A 125 -16.95 -24.41 -14.84
CA HIS A 125 -17.69 -24.65 -13.60
C HIS A 125 -17.86 -26.13 -13.24
N VAL A 126 -16.80 -26.90 -13.50
CA VAL A 126 -16.73 -28.31 -13.11
C VAL A 126 -16.37 -28.41 -11.63
N GLU A 127 -17.16 -29.16 -10.88
CA GLU A 127 -16.96 -29.49 -9.47
C GLU A 127 -16.85 -31.02 -9.33
N GLY A 128 -16.10 -31.51 -8.34
CA GLY A 128 -15.80 -32.93 -8.18
C GLY A 128 -14.68 -33.42 -9.12
N ASP A 129 -14.74 -34.67 -9.55
CA ASP A 129 -13.71 -35.32 -10.37
C ASP A 129 -13.72 -34.82 -11.83
N ILE A 130 -12.93 -33.78 -12.09
CA ILE A 130 -12.78 -33.17 -13.40
C ILE A 130 -12.18 -34.11 -14.46
N TRP A 131 -11.41 -35.13 -14.04
CA TRP A 131 -10.83 -36.12 -14.95
C TRP A 131 -11.88 -37.12 -15.41
N ALA A 132 -12.76 -37.54 -14.52
CA ALA A 132 -13.92 -38.34 -14.86
C ALA A 132 -14.84 -37.61 -15.87
N LEU A 133 -15.15 -36.33 -15.64
CA LEU A 133 -15.90 -35.52 -16.63
C LEU A 133 -15.18 -35.47 -17.97
N ARG A 134 -13.86 -35.20 -17.94
CA ARG A 134 -13.05 -35.11 -19.16
C ARG A 134 -13.12 -36.42 -19.96
N ASN A 135 -13.03 -37.57 -19.30
CA ASN A 135 -13.05 -38.88 -19.96
C ASN A 135 -14.43 -39.15 -20.56
N ASP A 136 -15.49 -38.97 -19.78
CA ASP A 136 -16.86 -39.23 -20.23
C ASP A 136 -17.26 -38.36 -21.43
N VAL A 137 -16.91 -37.07 -21.41
CA VAL A 137 -17.16 -36.15 -22.53
C VAL A 137 -16.24 -36.47 -23.72
N LYS A 138 -14.99 -36.87 -23.48
CA LYS A 138 -14.08 -37.27 -24.55
C LYS A 138 -14.62 -38.48 -25.30
N ASP A 139 -15.00 -39.53 -24.57
CA ASP A 139 -15.50 -40.78 -25.13
C ASP A 139 -16.78 -40.56 -25.94
N HIS A 140 -17.67 -39.70 -25.44
CA HIS A 140 -18.86 -39.28 -26.17
C HIS A 140 -18.54 -38.55 -27.49
N LEU A 141 -17.61 -37.59 -27.47
CA LEU A 141 -17.21 -36.86 -28.67
C LEU A 141 -16.46 -37.75 -29.67
N GLU A 142 -15.64 -38.68 -29.20
CA GLU A 142 -14.96 -39.68 -30.05
C GLU A 142 -15.98 -40.63 -30.71
N ALA A 143 -17.03 -41.04 -29.99
CA ALA A 143 -18.10 -41.87 -30.53
C ALA A 143 -18.92 -41.15 -31.63
N ILE A 144 -19.19 -39.86 -31.49
CA ILE A 144 -19.92 -39.07 -32.50
C ILE A 144 -19.05 -38.75 -33.71
N THR A 145 -17.78 -38.39 -33.48
CA THR A 145 -16.90 -37.91 -34.55
C THR A 145 -16.18 -39.03 -35.29
N GLY A 146 -16.07 -40.22 -34.69
CA GLY A 146 -15.28 -41.34 -35.22
C GLY A 146 -13.78 -41.08 -35.25
N THR A 147 -13.30 -40.06 -34.51
CA THR A 147 -11.90 -39.64 -34.48
C THR A 147 -11.43 -39.35 -33.06
N GLN A 148 -10.15 -39.56 -32.79
CA GLN A 148 -9.58 -39.29 -31.47
C GLN A 148 -9.58 -37.78 -31.15
N ILE A 149 -10.10 -37.40 -29.99
CA ILE A 149 -10.22 -36.01 -29.55
C ILE A 149 -9.09 -35.64 -28.59
N VAL A 150 -8.39 -34.55 -28.92
CA VAL A 150 -7.39 -33.95 -28.02
C VAL A 150 -8.12 -33.13 -26.96
N SER A 151 -7.79 -33.36 -25.69
CA SER A 151 -8.39 -32.64 -24.57
C SER A 151 -7.36 -32.19 -23.54
N GLN A 152 -7.72 -31.17 -22.78
CA GLN A 152 -6.93 -30.52 -21.74
C GLN A 152 -7.78 -30.36 -20.48
N VAL A 153 -7.22 -30.66 -19.32
CA VAL A 153 -7.83 -30.40 -18.01
C VAL A 153 -7.14 -29.18 -17.38
N HIS A 154 -7.91 -28.26 -16.80
CA HIS A 154 -7.40 -27.10 -16.08
C HIS A 154 -8.06 -27.01 -14.71
N GLU A 155 -7.49 -27.71 -13.73
CA GLU A 155 -8.07 -27.92 -12.39
C GLU A 155 -8.29 -26.61 -11.63
N LEU A 156 -7.27 -25.73 -11.57
CA LEU A 156 -7.36 -24.41 -10.91
C LEU A 156 -8.43 -23.48 -11.51
N GLY A 157 -8.83 -23.73 -12.76
CA GLY A 157 -9.83 -22.93 -13.48
C GLY A 157 -11.19 -23.63 -13.59
N SER A 158 -11.31 -24.83 -13.00
CA SER A 158 -12.49 -25.68 -13.00
C SER A 158 -13.08 -25.86 -14.41
N TYR A 159 -12.24 -26.15 -15.41
CA TYR A 159 -12.70 -26.38 -16.77
C TYR A 159 -11.94 -27.47 -17.53
N VAL A 160 -12.63 -28.10 -18.48
CA VAL A 160 -12.08 -29.06 -19.44
C VAL A 160 -12.20 -28.49 -20.85
N GLY A 161 -11.17 -28.67 -21.68
CA GLY A 161 -11.10 -28.18 -23.05
C GLY A 161 -10.95 -29.33 -24.05
N PHE A 162 -11.66 -29.27 -25.17
CA PHE A 162 -11.61 -30.22 -26.27
C PHE A 162 -11.29 -29.49 -27.57
N LYS A 163 -10.31 -29.98 -28.32
CA LYS A 163 -9.90 -29.37 -29.60
C LYS A 163 -10.98 -29.61 -30.66
N GLY A 164 -11.65 -28.55 -31.09
CA GLY A 164 -12.76 -28.58 -32.04
C GLY A 164 -13.93 -27.65 -31.61
N CYS A 165 -14.94 -27.55 -32.46
CA CYS A 165 -16.19 -26.84 -32.19
C CYS A 165 -17.29 -27.87 -31.87
N PHE A 166 -17.51 -28.15 -30.59
CA PHE A 166 -18.44 -29.19 -30.10
C PHE A 166 -19.51 -28.60 -29.17
N LYS A 167 -19.94 -27.36 -29.42
CA LYS A 167 -20.80 -26.63 -28.49
C LYS A 167 -22.15 -27.32 -28.31
N GLU A 168 -22.73 -27.83 -29.38
CA GLU A 168 -24.05 -28.45 -29.34
C GLU A 168 -23.97 -29.87 -28.78
N GLU A 169 -22.95 -30.62 -29.17
CA GLU A 169 -22.65 -31.98 -28.72
C GLU A 169 -22.40 -32.02 -27.21
N CYS A 170 -21.62 -31.07 -26.68
CA CYS A 170 -21.40 -30.93 -25.24
C CYS A 170 -22.60 -30.34 -24.46
N SER A 171 -23.56 -29.69 -25.14
CA SER A 171 -24.70 -29.04 -24.48
C SER A 171 -26.00 -29.85 -24.53
N THR A 172 -26.16 -30.74 -25.51
CA THR A 172 -27.41 -31.46 -25.77
C THR A 172 -27.28 -32.99 -25.75
N GLY A 173 -26.06 -33.54 -25.89
CA GLY A 173 -25.81 -34.98 -26.03
C GLY A 173 -24.86 -35.63 -25.02
N GLY A 174 -24.14 -34.86 -24.20
CA GLY A 174 -23.16 -35.39 -23.24
C GLY A 174 -23.75 -36.43 -22.26
N PRO A 175 -22.92 -37.35 -21.73
CA PRO A 175 -23.33 -38.34 -20.72
C PRO A 175 -24.02 -37.61 -19.58
N GLU A 176 -25.17 -38.11 -19.12
CA GLU A 176 -26.12 -37.45 -18.19
C GLU A 176 -25.41 -36.57 -17.14
N LEU A 177 -25.06 -35.34 -17.53
CA LEU A 177 -24.28 -34.45 -16.69
C LEU A 177 -25.14 -34.22 -15.46
N SER A 178 -24.60 -34.50 -14.28
CA SER A 178 -25.41 -34.43 -13.06
C SER A 178 -25.98 -33.02 -12.91
N LEU A 179 -27.29 -32.92 -12.64
CA LEU A 179 -28.04 -31.68 -12.68
C LEU A 179 -28.77 -31.51 -11.34
N ALA A 180 -28.24 -30.67 -10.45
CA ALA A 180 -28.92 -30.17 -9.25
C ALA A 180 -29.26 -28.68 -9.42
N GLY A 181 -30.44 -28.28 -8.97
CA GLY A 181 -30.95 -26.92 -9.05
C GLY A 181 -30.27 -25.94 -8.09
N ASN A 182 -30.31 -24.66 -8.43
CA ASN A 182 -29.99 -23.57 -7.50
C ASN A 182 -31.12 -23.51 -6.44
N SER A 183 -30.97 -24.21 -5.32
CA SER A 183 -31.82 -24.01 -4.14
C SER A 183 -30.99 -24.10 -2.87
N LEU A 184 -30.48 -22.96 -2.42
CA LEU A 184 -30.29 -22.69 -1.00
C LEU A 184 -31.42 -21.74 -0.60
N GLU A 185 -32.60 -22.32 -0.33
CA GLU A 185 -33.63 -21.65 0.44
C GLU A 185 -33.41 -21.92 1.93
N ASN A 186 -33.35 -20.83 2.68
CA ASN A 186 -33.50 -20.78 4.13
C ASN A 186 -34.66 -21.67 4.60
N SER A 187 -34.39 -22.66 5.44
CA SER A 187 -35.39 -23.15 6.38
C SER A 187 -34.72 -23.67 7.66
N GLY A 188 -35.25 -23.22 8.80
CA GLY A 188 -35.04 -23.88 10.09
C GLY A 188 -34.04 -23.22 11.02
N SER A 189 -34.51 -22.19 11.72
CA SER A 189 -34.03 -21.73 13.02
C SER A 189 -33.64 -22.90 13.95
N GLY A 190 -32.34 -23.00 14.24
CA GLY A 190 -31.79 -23.63 15.42
C GLY A 190 -30.90 -22.59 16.09
N ASP A 191 -31.36 -22.12 17.24
CA ASP A 191 -30.70 -21.18 18.13
C ASP A 191 -29.40 -21.79 18.66
N GLU A 192 -28.30 -21.62 17.91
CA GLU A 192 -26.95 -21.73 18.45
C GLU A 192 -26.18 -20.51 17.95
N GLY A 193 -26.05 -19.51 18.83
CA GLY A 193 -25.22 -18.35 18.61
C GLY A 193 -23.87 -18.79 18.06
N GLN A 194 -23.48 -18.21 16.93
CA GLN A 194 -22.11 -18.27 16.41
C GLN A 194 -21.18 -17.77 17.52
N LYS A 195 -20.68 -18.71 18.32
CA LYS A 195 -19.44 -18.53 19.06
C LYS A 195 -18.37 -18.35 18.00
N PHE A 196 -18.03 -17.09 17.73
CA PHE A 196 -16.73 -16.73 17.19
C PHE A 196 -15.69 -17.49 18.02
N LYS A 197 -15.07 -18.51 17.45
CA LYS A 197 -13.83 -19.05 18.00
C LYS A 197 -12.75 -17.99 17.75
N LEU A 198 -12.57 -17.14 18.75
CA LEU A 198 -11.52 -16.12 18.88
C LEU A 198 -10.09 -16.71 18.97
N GLU A 199 -9.87 -17.95 18.53
CA GLU A 199 -8.62 -18.71 18.76
C GLU A 199 -7.67 -18.75 17.55
N GLU A 200 -8.08 -18.25 16.38
CA GLU A 200 -7.19 -18.01 15.24
C GLU A 200 -6.99 -16.50 15.04
N MET A 201 -5.73 -16.04 15.01
CA MET A 201 -5.41 -14.64 14.74
C MET A 201 -5.83 -14.27 13.31
N SER A 202 -7.05 -13.75 13.17
CA SER A 202 -7.53 -13.13 11.95
C SER A 202 -6.76 -11.82 11.73
N ASP A 203 -6.25 -11.63 10.51
CA ASP A 203 -5.52 -10.42 10.12
C ASP A 203 -6.39 -9.17 10.13
N GLU A 204 -7.70 -9.37 10.20
CA GLU A 204 -8.75 -8.36 10.18
C GLU A 204 -9.08 -7.81 11.58
N VAL A 205 -8.46 -8.30 12.66
CA VAL A 205 -8.65 -7.76 14.02
C VAL A 205 -7.32 -7.53 14.73
N TYR A 206 -7.32 -6.64 15.71
CA TYR A 206 -6.23 -6.52 16.68
C TYR A 206 -6.55 -7.40 17.91
N PRO A 207 -5.65 -8.32 18.29
CA PRO A 207 -5.81 -9.14 19.49
C PRO A 207 -5.89 -8.31 20.79
N ASN A 208 -6.62 -8.80 21.79
CA ASN A 208 -6.76 -8.14 23.09
C ASN A 208 -5.45 -8.05 23.89
N ASP A 209 -4.45 -8.86 23.56
CA ASP A 209 -3.10 -8.83 24.13
C ASP A 209 -2.13 -7.95 23.33
N THR A 210 -2.63 -7.13 22.39
CA THR A 210 -1.81 -6.17 21.66
C THR A 210 -1.03 -5.27 22.63
N PRO A 211 0.31 -5.28 22.58
CA PRO A 211 1.12 -4.50 23.50
C PRO A 211 1.00 -3.01 23.21
N VAL A 212 0.87 -2.19 24.26
CA VAL A 212 0.93 -0.73 24.17
C VAL A 212 2.17 -0.26 24.92
N MET A 213 3.02 0.51 24.25
CA MET A 213 4.28 1.00 24.78
C MET A 213 4.25 2.52 24.85
N ARG A 214 4.89 3.10 25.86
CA ARG A 214 5.04 4.56 25.96
C ARG A 214 6.35 4.98 25.30
N LEU A 215 6.30 6.03 24.48
CA LEU A 215 7.52 6.68 24.01
C LEU A 215 8.00 7.68 25.06
N GLU A 216 9.15 7.38 25.66
CA GLU A 216 9.77 8.21 26.69
C GLU A 216 10.58 9.34 26.04
N CYS A 217 10.37 10.57 26.49
CA CYS A 217 11.08 11.76 25.99
C CYS A 217 11.33 12.80 27.09
N GLU A 218 11.07 12.45 28.34
CA GLU A 218 11.10 13.33 29.51
C GLU A 218 12.46 13.98 29.75
N GLU A 219 13.51 13.18 29.67
CA GLU A 219 14.87 13.63 29.93
C GLU A 219 15.32 14.63 28.85
N ALA A 220 15.10 14.27 27.58
CA ALA A 220 15.39 15.13 26.44
C ALA A 220 14.57 16.42 26.50
N PHE A 221 13.25 16.34 26.71
CA PHE A 221 12.36 17.51 26.76
C PHE A 221 12.67 18.44 27.94
N ARG A 222 13.13 17.91 29.09
CA ARG A 222 13.54 18.73 30.24
C ARG A 222 14.77 19.59 29.93
N GLY A 223 15.65 19.11 29.05
CA GLY A 223 16.84 19.83 28.61
C GLY A 223 16.56 21.07 27.75
N LEU A 224 15.33 21.23 27.26
CA LEU A 224 14.94 22.38 26.45
C LEU A 224 14.72 23.66 27.28
N THR A 225 15.11 24.80 26.70
CA THR A 225 14.74 26.14 27.18
C THR A 225 13.24 26.41 26.99
N ALA A 226 12.70 27.43 27.67
CA ALA A 226 11.30 27.80 27.52
C ALA A 226 10.92 28.14 26.06
N LYS A 227 11.81 28.85 25.34
CA LYS A 227 11.63 29.19 23.92
C LYS A 227 11.58 27.93 23.06
N GLU A 228 12.52 26.99 23.25
CA GLU A 228 12.56 25.72 22.51
C GLU A 228 11.34 24.84 22.79
N LYS A 229 10.81 24.86 24.02
CA LYS A 229 9.57 24.13 24.32
C LYS A 229 8.34 24.72 23.64
N LEU A 230 8.25 26.05 23.54
CA LEU A 230 7.19 26.72 22.77
C LEU A 230 7.31 26.42 21.27
N TYR A 231 8.54 26.41 20.75
CA TYR A 231 8.83 25.97 19.39
C TYR A 231 8.34 24.53 19.15
N ALA A 232 8.75 23.59 20.01
CA ALA A 232 8.33 22.19 19.95
C ALA A 232 6.81 22.04 20.08
N HIS A 233 6.16 22.79 20.97
CA HIS A 233 4.71 22.74 21.16
C HIS A 233 3.94 23.12 19.88
N TYR A 234 4.26 24.26 19.28
CA TYR A 234 3.54 24.73 18.09
C TYR A 234 3.83 23.85 16.86
N LEU A 235 5.05 23.31 16.75
CA LEU A 235 5.34 22.30 15.73
C LEU A 235 4.55 21.02 15.97
N SER A 236 4.49 20.51 17.21
CA SER A 236 3.70 19.33 17.55
C SER A 236 2.23 19.52 17.19
N ARG A 237 1.67 20.70 17.49
CA ARG A 237 0.29 21.05 17.12
C ARG A 237 0.10 21.09 15.60
N ALA A 238 1.03 21.67 14.85
CA ALA A 238 1.01 21.67 13.39
C ALA A 238 1.02 20.23 12.83
N SER A 239 1.92 19.38 13.33
CA SER A 239 2.01 17.97 12.93
C SER A 239 0.71 17.22 13.22
N TRP A 240 0.10 17.39 14.39
CA TRP A 240 -1.14 16.71 14.74
C TRP A 240 -2.34 17.14 13.91
N TYR A 241 -2.50 18.44 13.61
CA TYR A 241 -3.57 18.89 12.71
C TYR A 241 -3.38 18.38 11.30
N GLY A 242 -2.16 18.45 10.77
CA GLY A 242 -1.84 17.91 9.46
C GLY A 242 -2.00 16.38 9.41
N GLY A 243 -1.68 15.66 10.49
CA GLY A 243 -1.86 14.21 10.59
C GLY A 243 -3.32 13.75 10.42
N LEU A 244 -4.31 14.61 10.70
CA LEU A 244 -5.72 14.30 10.42
C LEU A 244 -6.02 14.18 8.91
N ILE A 245 -5.17 14.72 8.03
CA ILE A 245 -5.26 14.55 6.58
C ILE A 245 -5.16 13.06 6.21
N VAL A 246 -4.39 12.28 6.96
CA VAL A 246 -4.16 10.84 6.71
C VAL A 246 -5.46 10.04 6.79
N LEU A 247 -6.46 10.49 7.56
CA LEU A 247 -7.80 9.88 7.56
C LEU A 247 -8.40 9.87 6.15
N PHE A 248 -8.23 10.96 5.39
CA PHE A 248 -8.72 11.10 4.01
C PHE A 248 -7.82 10.43 2.97
N GLN A 249 -6.55 10.19 3.29
CA GLN A 249 -5.61 9.45 2.45
C GLN A 249 -5.68 7.92 2.67
N THR A 250 -6.39 7.48 3.71
CA THR A 250 -6.56 6.06 4.03
C THR A 250 -7.83 5.48 3.42
N SER A 251 -9.02 5.92 3.86
CA SER A 251 -10.29 5.36 3.39
C SER A 251 -11.43 6.38 3.49
N LYS A 252 -12.48 6.17 2.69
CA LYS A 252 -13.67 7.05 2.70
C LYS A 252 -14.31 7.14 4.08
N GLU A 253 -14.34 6.04 4.82
CA GLU A 253 -15.01 5.95 6.12
C GLU A 253 -14.17 6.43 7.31
N SER A 254 -12.83 6.51 7.17
CA SER A 254 -11.93 6.85 8.28
C SER A 254 -12.26 8.18 8.97
N PRO A 255 -12.52 9.30 8.27
CA PRO A 255 -12.88 10.56 8.94
C PRO A 255 -14.14 10.44 9.83
N LEU A 256 -15.14 9.69 9.40
CA LEU A 256 -16.39 9.52 10.14
C LEU A 256 -16.25 8.54 11.31
N ILE A 257 -15.43 7.50 11.14
CA ILE A 257 -15.07 6.58 12.23
C ILE A 257 -14.33 7.35 13.32
N TYR A 258 -13.36 8.20 12.96
CA TYR A 258 -12.64 9.05 13.91
C TYR A 258 -13.60 9.86 14.79
N ILE A 259 -14.55 10.57 14.16
CA ILE A 259 -15.54 11.39 14.88
C ILE A 259 -16.42 10.52 15.78
N THR A 260 -16.86 9.36 15.29
CA THR A 260 -17.70 8.43 16.06
C THR A 260 -16.99 7.99 17.34
N LEU A 261 -15.72 7.60 17.24
CA LEU A 261 -14.90 7.16 18.37
C LEU A 261 -14.57 8.32 19.30
N ASP A 262 -14.12 9.46 18.77
CA ASP A 262 -13.81 10.65 19.56
C ASP A 262 -15.02 11.09 20.39
N ARG A 263 -16.19 11.22 19.78
CA ARG A 263 -17.42 11.59 20.52
C ARG A 263 -17.78 10.55 21.58
N LEU A 264 -17.71 9.26 21.26
CA LEU A 264 -18.02 8.18 22.20
C LEU A 264 -17.17 8.28 23.48
N PHE A 265 -15.85 8.48 23.32
CA PHE A 265 -14.93 8.54 24.46
C PHE A 265 -14.83 9.92 25.10
N ARG A 266 -15.10 11.01 24.38
CA ARG A 266 -15.05 12.37 24.92
C ARG A 266 -16.30 12.73 25.73
N SER A 267 -17.49 12.28 25.32
CA SER A 267 -18.77 12.68 25.95
C SER A 267 -19.05 12.06 27.31
N GLN A 268 -18.32 11.02 27.73
CA GLN A 268 -18.48 10.41 29.07
C GLN A 268 -17.18 9.77 29.57
N SER A 269 -17.07 9.56 30.89
CA SER A 269 -15.93 8.84 31.49
C SER A 269 -15.86 7.39 31.02
N LEU A 270 -14.65 6.83 30.96
CA LEU A 270 -14.44 5.44 30.56
C LEU A 270 -15.15 4.45 31.50
N GLU A 271 -15.17 4.72 32.81
CA GLU A 271 -15.84 3.90 33.82
C GLU A 271 -17.35 3.83 33.56
N SER A 272 -17.98 4.98 33.34
CA SER A 272 -19.40 5.04 32.97
C SER A 272 -19.70 4.38 31.63
N LEU A 273 -18.79 4.47 30.65
CA LEU A 273 -18.96 3.81 29.36
C LEU A 273 -18.84 2.29 29.46
N LYS A 274 -17.86 1.79 30.24
CA LYS A 274 -17.72 0.37 30.55
C LYS A 274 -18.95 -0.15 31.29
N ALA A 275 -19.41 0.57 32.32
CA ALA A 275 -20.61 0.19 33.05
C ALA A 275 -21.83 0.04 32.13
N LEU A 276 -22.08 1.05 31.27
CA LEU A 276 -23.15 1.03 30.28
C LEU A 276 -23.03 -0.16 29.30
N ALA A 277 -21.83 -0.40 28.77
CA ALA A 277 -21.56 -1.48 27.83
C ALA A 277 -21.90 -2.86 28.43
N LEU A 278 -21.45 -3.10 29.67
CA LEU A 278 -21.65 -4.35 30.39
C LEU A 278 -23.11 -4.56 30.81
N SER A 279 -23.74 -3.55 31.43
CA SER A 279 -25.06 -3.71 32.03
C SER A 279 -26.21 -3.64 31.03
N GLU A 280 -26.05 -2.86 29.95
CA GLU A 280 -27.17 -2.51 29.08
C GLU A 280 -27.00 -2.92 27.60
N CYS A 281 -25.78 -3.18 27.15
CA CYS A 281 -25.49 -3.46 25.74
C CYS A 281 -25.13 -4.91 25.45
N GLY A 282 -24.90 -5.75 26.48
CA GLY A 282 -24.51 -7.15 26.30
C GLY A 282 -23.09 -7.31 25.75
N ILE A 283 -22.26 -6.27 25.89
CA ILE A 283 -20.83 -6.31 25.63
C ILE A 283 -20.17 -6.95 26.85
N THR A 284 -19.30 -7.93 26.62
CA THR A 284 -18.49 -8.59 27.66
C THR A 284 -17.25 -7.76 28.00
N GLU A 285 -16.54 -8.11 29.08
CA GLU A 285 -15.27 -7.44 29.39
C GLU A 285 -14.23 -7.58 28.26
N GLU A 286 -14.14 -8.76 27.65
CA GLU A 286 -13.24 -9.01 26.53
C GLU A 286 -13.63 -8.22 25.28
N GLU A 287 -14.93 -8.11 24.96
CA GLU A 287 -15.39 -7.27 23.85
C GLU A 287 -15.16 -5.77 24.15
N PHE A 288 -15.35 -5.33 25.39
CA PHE A 288 -15.05 -3.95 25.75
C PHE A 288 -13.55 -3.65 25.61
N LYS A 289 -12.69 -4.57 26.05
CA LYS A 289 -11.24 -4.48 25.84
C LYS A 289 -10.90 -4.45 24.35
N ALA A 290 -11.55 -5.27 23.54
CA ALA A 290 -11.39 -5.26 22.08
C ALA A 290 -11.77 -3.91 21.45
N LEU A 291 -12.82 -3.24 21.96
CA LEU A 291 -13.18 -1.89 21.53
C LEU A 291 -12.08 -0.87 21.85
N LEU A 292 -11.48 -0.96 23.03
CA LEU A 292 -10.37 -0.07 23.43
C LEU A 292 -9.14 -0.29 22.55
N ILE A 293 -8.79 -1.56 22.28
CA ILE A 293 -7.68 -1.91 21.41
C ILE A 293 -7.94 -1.47 19.96
N TYR A 294 -9.14 -1.71 19.42
CA TYR A 294 -9.53 -1.23 18.09
C TYR A 294 -9.41 0.29 18.00
N THR A 295 -9.94 1.02 18.97
CA THR A 295 -9.88 2.49 19.01
C THR A 295 -8.44 2.97 19.07
N SER A 296 -7.62 2.32 19.90
CA SER A 296 -6.20 2.66 20.05
C SER A 296 -5.42 2.40 18.76
N ALA A 297 -5.67 1.28 18.10
CA ALA A 297 -5.07 0.96 16.81
C ALA A 297 -5.55 1.92 15.72
N PHE A 298 -6.84 2.28 15.69
CA PHE A 298 -7.39 3.26 14.75
C PHE A 298 -6.68 4.61 14.88
N TYR A 299 -6.52 5.11 16.10
CA TYR A 299 -5.77 6.33 16.36
C TYR A 299 -4.28 6.21 16.05
N TYR A 300 -3.66 5.06 16.32
CA TYR A 300 -2.25 4.87 15.99
C TYR A 300 -1.98 4.86 14.47
N ASN A 301 -2.91 4.31 13.68
CA ASN A 301 -2.75 4.18 12.23
C ASN A 301 -3.38 5.33 11.43
N MET A 302 -4.05 6.31 12.07
CA MET A 302 -4.84 7.35 11.38
C MET A 302 -5.85 6.80 10.37
N GLY A 303 -6.49 5.68 10.72
CA GLY A 303 -7.51 5.05 9.88
C GLY A 303 -7.74 3.58 10.21
N ASN A 304 -8.69 2.97 9.49
CA ASN A 304 -9.07 1.56 9.67
C ASN A 304 -8.25 0.56 8.82
N TYR A 305 -7.07 0.98 8.37
CA TYR A 305 -6.09 0.13 7.68
C TYR A 305 -4.75 0.23 8.42
N LYS A 306 -4.05 -0.89 8.55
CA LYS A 306 -2.75 -0.95 9.23
C LYS A 306 -1.72 -0.16 8.41
N GLY A 307 -1.09 0.86 9.00
CA GLY A 307 0.02 1.59 8.35
C GLY A 307 1.25 0.71 8.08
N TYR A 308 1.31 -0.48 8.69
CA TYR A 308 2.23 -1.54 8.31
C TYR A 308 1.45 -2.72 7.70
N GLY A 309 1.50 -2.83 6.37
CA GLY A 309 0.92 -3.94 5.60
C GLY A 309 -0.41 -3.62 4.92
N ASP A 310 -0.98 -2.42 5.11
CA ASP A 310 -2.15 -1.89 4.38
C ASP A 310 -3.39 -2.81 4.36
N ASN A 311 -3.53 -3.61 5.42
CA ASN A 311 -4.69 -4.49 5.63
C ASN A 311 -5.76 -3.77 6.44
N LYS A 312 -7.02 -3.91 6.03
CA LYS A 312 -8.17 -3.44 6.79
C LYS A 312 -8.25 -4.19 8.13
N PHE A 313 -8.67 -3.50 9.17
CA PHE A 313 -9.03 -4.11 10.45
C PHE A 313 -10.36 -3.56 10.97
N ILE A 314 -11.10 -4.40 11.67
CA ILE A 314 -12.44 -4.13 12.18
C ILE A 314 -12.47 -4.30 13.72
N PRO A 315 -13.48 -3.74 14.41
CA PRO A 315 -13.64 -3.98 15.83
C PRO A 315 -13.97 -5.46 16.09
N ALA A 316 -13.27 -6.12 17.02
CA ALA A 316 -13.65 -7.43 17.54
C ALA A 316 -14.82 -7.34 18.57
N VAL A 317 -15.81 -6.51 18.22
CA VAL A 317 -17.08 -6.36 18.92
C VAL A 317 -18.18 -6.50 17.88
N PRO A 318 -19.20 -7.34 18.11
CA PRO A 318 -20.31 -7.48 17.16
C PRO A 318 -20.95 -6.14 16.83
N LYS A 319 -21.23 -5.93 15.54
CA LYS A 319 -21.71 -4.64 15.00
C LYS A 319 -22.98 -4.14 15.67
N GLU A 320 -23.92 -5.04 15.93
CA GLU A 320 -25.19 -4.74 16.60
C GLU A 320 -24.98 -4.33 18.07
N LYS A 321 -24.00 -4.90 18.76
CA LYS A 321 -23.65 -4.51 20.13
C LYS A 321 -22.98 -3.15 20.17
N LEU A 322 -22.06 -2.87 19.23
CA LEU A 322 -21.44 -1.54 19.11
C LEU A 322 -22.49 -0.48 18.80
N TYR A 323 -23.39 -0.72 17.86
CA TYR A 323 -24.50 0.19 17.56
C TYR A 323 -25.39 0.45 18.79
N LYS A 324 -25.69 -0.59 19.55
CA LYS A 324 -26.45 -0.49 20.80
C LYS A 324 -25.72 0.34 21.87
N LEU A 325 -24.39 0.21 21.98
CA LEU A 325 -23.57 1.08 22.84
C LEU A 325 -23.63 2.53 22.39
N LEU A 326 -23.46 2.80 21.09
CA LEU A 326 -23.51 4.15 20.53
C LEU A 326 -24.87 4.81 20.84
N THR A 327 -25.99 4.16 20.53
CA THR A 327 -27.35 4.69 20.73
C THR A 327 -27.72 4.98 22.19
N LYS A 328 -27.07 4.31 23.14
CA LYS A 328 -27.27 4.55 24.58
C LYS A 328 -26.25 5.53 25.19
N SER A 329 -25.17 5.81 24.48
CA SER A 329 -24.08 6.67 24.96
C SER A 329 -24.53 8.12 25.16
N GLU A 330 -23.79 8.84 25.99
CA GLU A 330 -23.97 10.27 26.20
C GLU A 330 -23.73 11.08 24.91
N ALA A 331 -22.82 10.61 24.04
CA ALA A 331 -22.60 11.21 22.72
C ALA A 331 -23.88 11.26 21.87
N TRP A 332 -24.67 10.18 21.92
CA TRP A 332 -25.96 10.11 21.23
C TRP A 332 -27.02 10.97 21.87
N LYS A 333 -27.07 11.04 23.21
CA LYS A 333 -28.02 11.94 23.89
C LYS A 333 -27.75 13.41 23.59
N GLN A 334 -26.49 13.79 23.47
CA GLN A 334 -26.07 15.16 23.17
C GLN A 334 -26.43 15.57 21.74
N ASP A 335 -26.27 14.69 20.75
CA ASP A 335 -26.61 14.97 19.35
C ASP A 335 -27.03 13.69 18.59
N PRO A 336 -28.30 13.27 18.72
CA PRO A 336 -28.78 12.05 18.10
C PRO A 336 -28.67 12.08 16.58
N ALA A 337 -28.97 13.24 15.97
CA ALA A 337 -29.01 13.38 14.52
C ALA A 337 -27.62 13.21 13.90
N ARG A 338 -26.59 13.77 14.54
CA ARG A 338 -25.21 13.62 14.08
C ARG A 338 -24.68 12.21 14.28
N MET A 339 -24.95 11.57 15.42
CA MET A 339 -24.52 10.19 15.65
C MET A 339 -25.22 9.19 14.70
N GLU A 340 -26.51 9.40 14.39
CA GLU A 340 -27.24 8.63 13.38
C GLU A 340 -26.63 8.81 11.98
N PHE A 341 -26.31 10.05 11.60
CA PHE A 341 -25.62 10.33 10.33
C PHE A 341 -24.27 9.61 10.23
N LEU A 342 -23.43 9.72 11.26
CA LEU A 342 -22.11 9.07 11.29
C LEU A 342 -22.24 7.55 11.15
N TRP A 343 -23.16 6.93 11.89
CA TRP A 343 -23.37 5.50 11.82
C TRP A 343 -23.95 5.05 10.48
N THR A 344 -24.89 5.81 9.92
CA THR A 344 -25.50 5.49 8.62
C THR A 344 -24.47 5.48 7.49
N GLU A 345 -23.55 6.45 7.48
CA GLU A 345 -22.56 6.58 6.41
C GLU A 345 -21.34 5.66 6.59
N ALA A 346 -20.96 5.31 7.83
CA ALA A 346 -19.71 4.59 8.10
C ALA A 346 -19.89 3.21 8.75
N GLY A 347 -21.00 2.92 9.42
CA GLY A 347 -21.19 1.71 10.23
C GLY A 347 -21.14 0.41 9.43
N ASP A 348 -21.67 0.41 8.21
CA ASP A 348 -21.55 -0.74 7.29
C ASP A 348 -20.11 -0.91 6.80
N LEU A 349 -19.47 0.19 6.41
CA LEU A 349 -18.09 0.18 5.90
C LEU A 349 -17.09 -0.22 6.98
N LEU A 350 -17.30 0.18 8.24
CA LEU A 350 -16.49 -0.19 9.39
C LEU A 350 -16.32 -1.71 9.54
N TYR A 351 -17.35 -2.49 9.22
CA TYR A 351 -17.34 -3.96 9.36
C TYR A 351 -17.22 -4.71 8.03
N SER A 352 -17.18 -3.99 6.91
CA SER A 352 -17.16 -4.62 5.59
C SER A 352 -15.78 -5.20 5.27
N LEU A 353 -15.76 -6.48 4.92
CA LEU A 353 -14.59 -7.27 4.53
C LEU A 353 -14.78 -7.88 3.14
N LYS A 354 -15.31 -7.10 2.19
CA LYS A 354 -15.34 -7.52 0.78
C LYS A 354 -13.91 -7.64 0.27
N ASP A 355 -13.69 -8.50 -0.72
CA ASP A 355 -12.33 -8.82 -1.17
C ASP A 355 -11.57 -7.60 -1.71
N ASP A 356 -12.27 -6.64 -2.34
CA ASP A 356 -11.70 -5.37 -2.81
C ASP A 356 -11.47 -4.34 -1.70
N GLU A 357 -11.93 -4.59 -0.47
CA GLU A 357 -11.83 -3.69 0.69
C GLU A 357 -10.79 -4.15 1.72
N LYS A 358 -10.29 -5.39 1.63
CA LYS A 358 -9.34 -5.93 2.62
C LYS A 358 -7.96 -5.28 2.56
N HIS A 359 -7.60 -4.68 1.42
CA HIS A 359 -6.28 -4.14 1.16
C HIS A 359 -6.36 -2.77 0.48
N LEU A 360 -5.39 -1.90 0.75
CA LEU A 360 -5.19 -0.73 -0.09
C LEU A 360 -4.59 -1.13 -1.45
N GLY A 361 -5.03 -0.47 -2.53
CA GLY A 361 -4.62 -0.80 -3.88
C GLY A 361 -5.52 -0.21 -4.97
N PHE A 362 -5.17 -0.45 -6.23
CA PHE A 362 -6.07 -0.12 -7.35
C PHE A 362 -7.23 -1.14 -7.46
N PRO A 363 -8.43 -0.68 -7.87
CA PRO A 363 -9.52 -1.57 -8.23
C PRO A 363 -9.12 -2.55 -9.37
N PRO A 364 -9.66 -3.78 -9.39
CA PRO A 364 -10.60 -4.36 -8.43
C PRO A 364 -9.92 -5.05 -7.24
N LYS A 365 -8.59 -4.98 -7.11
CA LYS A 365 -7.81 -5.75 -6.13
C LYS A 365 -7.71 -5.09 -4.75
N GLY A 366 -8.03 -3.80 -4.67
CA GLY A 366 -8.01 -3.02 -3.44
C GLY A 366 -8.75 -1.69 -3.64
N LYS A 367 -8.69 -0.85 -2.60
CA LYS A 367 -9.21 0.53 -2.64
C LYS A 367 -8.13 1.54 -2.31
N THR A 368 -8.29 2.74 -2.84
CA THR A 368 -7.42 3.86 -2.52
C THR A 368 -8.24 5.14 -2.51
N THR A 369 -7.78 6.12 -1.77
CA THR A 369 -8.35 7.48 -1.77
C THR A 369 -7.41 8.51 -2.39
N TYR A 370 -6.21 8.10 -2.83
CA TYR A 370 -5.32 8.91 -3.69
C TYR A 370 -5.90 9.09 -5.11
N PHE A 371 -6.72 8.13 -5.54
CA PHE A 371 -7.44 8.13 -6.80
C PHE A 371 -8.92 7.87 -6.57
N SER A 372 -9.81 8.52 -7.32
CA SER A 372 -11.26 8.21 -7.28
C SER A 372 -11.55 6.75 -7.67
N LYS A 373 -12.65 6.17 -7.19
CA LYS A 373 -12.98 4.73 -7.31
C LYS A 373 -13.05 4.18 -8.73
N ASN A 374 -13.21 5.06 -9.72
CA ASN A 374 -13.29 4.74 -11.15
C ASN A 374 -11.93 4.86 -11.87
N CYS A 375 -10.85 5.23 -11.18
CA CYS A 375 -9.49 5.17 -11.69
C CYS A 375 -8.94 3.74 -11.60
N THR A 376 -8.21 3.35 -12.64
CA THR A 376 -7.50 2.08 -12.75
C THR A 376 -5.99 2.33 -12.84
N GLU A 377 -5.21 1.25 -12.77
CA GLU A 377 -3.75 1.31 -13.00
C GLU A 377 -3.39 1.97 -14.34
N LYS A 378 -4.21 1.77 -15.39
CA LYS A 378 -4.01 2.43 -16.69
C LYS A 378 -4.22 3.95 -16.64
N ASP A 379 -5.17 4.40 -15.82
CA ASP A 379 -5.39 5.83 -15.62
C ASP A 379 -4.20 6.43 -14.86
N SER A 380 -3.64 5.68 -13.89
CA SER A 380 -2.40 6.07 -13.21
C SER A 380 -1.24 6.21 -14.20
N ASP A 381 -0.98 5.20 -15.04
CA ASP A 381 0.11 5.25 -16.04
C ASP A 381 0.00 6.48 -16.97
N LEU A 382 -1.23 6.80 -17.38
CA LEU A 382 -1.52 7.96 -18.22
C LEU A 382 -1.18 9.26 -17.51
N ILE A 383 -1.64 9.41 -16.26
CA ILE A 383 -1.40 10.63 -15.47
C ILE A 383 0.08 10.76 -15.09
N SER A 384 0.75 9.67 -14.74
CA SER A 384 2.19 9.68 -14.46
C SER A 384 2.99 10.14 -15.68
N SER A 385 2.64 9.64 -16.87
CA SER A 385 3.29 10.08 -18.12
C SER A 385 3.11 11.58 -18.37
N PHE A 386 1.93 12.10 -18.09
CA PHE A 386 1.63 13.53 -18.22
C PHE A 386 2.37 14.40 -17.21
N LEU A 387 2.43 13.96 -15.94
CA LEU A 387 3.19 14.65 -14.90
C LEU A 387 4.68 14.74 -15.24
N ILE A 388 5.27 13.66 -15.77
CA ILE A 388 6.65 13.65 -16.27
C ILE A 388 6.82 14.63 -17.43
N GLU A 389 5.93 14.64 -18.42
CA GLU A 389 5.97 15.59 -19.54
C GLU A 389 5.92 17.05 -19.07
N LYS A 390 5.10 17.32 -18.04
CA LYS A 390 4.95 18.66 -17.44
C LYS A 390 6.04 19.00 -16.42
N LYS A 391 6.95 18.07 -16.11
CA LYS A 391 7.97 18.20 -15.05
C LYS A 391 7.34 18.54 -13.68
N VAL A 392 6.23 17.88 -13.34
CA VAL A 392 5.50 18.04 -12.07
C VAL A 392 5.61 16.75 -11.26
N GLU A 393 6.07 16.85 -10.01
CA GLU A 393 6.11 15.73 -9.07
C GLU A 393 4.77 15.62 -8.29
N ALA A 394 4.35 14.39 -7.97
CA ALA A 394 2.98 14.13 -7.51
C ALA A 394 2.78 14.21 -5.99
N TYR A 395 3.81 14.47 -5.19
CA TYR A 395 3.81 14.36 -3.72
C TYR A 395 2.56 14.95 -3.04
N ILE A 396 2.16 16.16 -3.44
CA ILE A 396 1.08 16.92 -2.80
C ILE A 396 -0.27 16.81 -3.52
N THR A 397 -0.49 15.75 -4.31
CA THR A 397 -1.64 15.66 -5.23
C THR A 397 -2.51 14.43 -5.02
N ARG A 398 -3.80 14.55 -5.40
CA ARG A 398 -4.72 13.43 -5.64
C ARG A 398 -5.35 13.52 -7.03
N VAL A 399 -5.90 12.41 -7.52
CA VAL A 399 -6.48 12.33 -8.87
C VAL A 399 -7.95 11.92 -8.84
N PHE A 400 -8.79 12.72 -9.46
CA PHE A 400 -10.22 12.45 -9.58
C PHE A 400 -10.63 12.34 -11.05
N LYS A 401 -11.35 11.29 -11.39
CA LYS A 401 -11.84 11.04 -12.76
C LYS A 401 -13.32 11.35 -12.86
N GLY A 402 -13.67 12.34 -13.68
CA GLY A 402 -15.01 12.55 -14.21
C GLY A 402 -15.17 11.76 -15.51
N ALA A 403 -16.00 10.72 -15.49
CA ALA A 403 -16.24 9.90 -16.68
C ALA A 403 -17.02 10.67 -17.74
N ALA A 404 -16.66 10.47 -19.01
CA ALA A 404 -17.45 10.93 -20.15
C ALA A 404 -18.91 10.45 -20.05
N THR A 405 -19.87 11.37 -20.12
CA THR A 405 -21.30 11.04 -20.00
C THR A 405 -21.97 10.71 -21.33
N GLU A 406 -21.36 11.09 -22.45
CA GLU A 406 -21.91 10.92 -23.80
C GLU A 406 -20.89 10.30 -24.78
N ALA A 407 -21.39 9.67 -25.85
CA ALA A 407 -20.54 9.05 -26.87
C ALA A 407 -19.80 10.14 -27.68
N GLY A 408 -18.47 10.18 -27.54
CA GLY A 408 -17.62 11.23 -28.14
C GLY A 408 -17.09 12.25 -27.13
N ASP A 409 -17.51 12.16 -25.87
CA ASP A 409 -16.99 12.98 -24.79
C ASP A 409 -15.72 12.34 -24.19
N ALA A 410 -14.83 13.17 -23.67
CA ALA A 410 -13.50 12.79 -23.18
C ALA A 410 -13.52 12.54 -21.67
N ASP A 411 -12.74 11.56 -21.19
CA ASP A 411 -12.51 11.44 -19.75
C ASP A 411 -11.80 12.71 -19.24
N ARG A 412 -12.25 13.21 -18.08
CA ARG A 412 -11.70 14.38 -17.43
C ARG A 412 -11.00 13.99 -16.14
N PHE A 413 -9.72 14.31 -16.05
CA PHE A 413 -8.92 14.08 -14.85
C PHE A 413 -8.65 15.40 -14.15
N GLU A 414 -8.96 15.45 -12.87
CA GLU A 414 -8.57 16.52 -11.97
C GLU A 414 -7.34 16.07 -11.17
N ILE A 415 -6.23 16.78 -11.29
CA ILE A 415 -5.06 16.63 -10.42
C ILE A 415 -5.13 17.74 -9.38
N ARG A 416 -5.57 17.41 -8.16
CA ARG A 416 -5.87 18.37 -7.11
C ARG A 416 -4.70 18.49 -6.14
N HIS A 417 -4.17 19.70 -5.98
CA HIS A 417 -3.09 20.02 -5.05
C HIS A 417 -3.62 20.32 -3.64
N ALA A 418 -2.95 19.76 -2.63
CA ALA A 418 -3.17 20.08 -1.23
C ALA A 418 -2.75 21.53 -0.93
N SER A 419 -3.68 22.34 -0.42
CA SER A 419 -3.43 23.76 -0.13
C SER A 419 -4.58 24.42 0.65
N VAL A 420 -4.26 25.49 1.38
CA VAL A 420 -5.26 26.38 1.98
C VAL A 420 -6.03 27.13 0.91
N LEU A 421 -5.35 27.71 -0.07
CA LEU A 421 -6.01 28.42 -1.18
C LEU A 421 -6.71 27.43 -2.11
N THR A 422 -7.83 27.87 -2.65
CA THR A 422 -8.67 27.11 -3.57
C THR A 422 -8.45 27.56 -5.01
N THR A 423 -8.96 26.78 -5.95
CA THR A 423 -8.98 27.12 -7.39
C THR A 423 -9.66 28.47 -7.68
N GLU A 424 -10.57 28.93 -6.81
CA GLU A 424 -11.30 30.19 -6.97
C GLU A 424 -10.44 31.41 -6.62
N ASP A 425 -9.43 31.24 -5.77
CA ASP A 425 -8.54 32.32 -5.34
C ASP A 425 -7.65 32.82 -6.50
N ASN A 426 -7.50 34.15 -6.61
CA ASN A 426 -6.75 34.78 -7.71
C ASN A 426 -5.23 34.67 -7.58
N GLU A 427 -4.72 34.43 -6.38
CA GLU A 427 -3.29 34.35 -6.09
C GLU A 427 -2.70 33.07 -6.70
N TRP A 428 -1.57 33.14 -7.40
CA TRP A 428 -0.90 31.96 -7.98
C TRP A 428 -1.76 31.13 -8.96
N LYS A 429 -2.63 31.78 -9.74
CA LYS A 429 -3.48 31.12 -10.75
C LYS A 429 -2.72 30.38 -11.85
N GLU A 430 -1.45 30.69 -12.06
CA GLU A 430 -0.59 30.06 -13.08
C GLU A 430 -0.39 28.55 -12.84
N ALA A 431 -0.52 28.08 -11.59
CA ALA A 431 -0.44 26.67 -11.22
C ALA A 431 -1.75 25.88 -11.47
N VAL A 432 -2.83 26.56 -11.85
CA VAL A 432 -4.15 25.98 -12.10
C VAL A 432 -4.47 26.10 -13.59
N GLY A 433 -4.93 25.01 -14.21
CA GLY A 433 -5.28 25.03 -15.62
C GLY A 433 -5.52 23.67 -16.23
N CYS A 434 -6.21 23.66 -17.38
CA CYS A 434 -6.53 22.45 -18.11
C CYS A 434 -5.63 22.29 -19.33
N ASN A 435 -5.22 21.06 -19.58
CA ASN A 435 -4.42 20.63 -20.71
C ASN A 435 -5.15 19.49 -21.44
N HIS A 436 -4.91 19.38 -22.74
CA HIS A 436 -5.29 18.20 -23.50
C HIS A 436 -4.20 17.13 -23.39
N LEU A 437 -4.61 15.89 -23.12
CA LEU A 437 -3.73 14.72 -23.11
C LEU A 437 -4.35 13.65 -24.02
N LYS A 438 -3.88 13.56 -25.25
CA LYS A 438 -4.48 12.73 -26.31
C LYS A 438 -5.97 13.10 -26.48
N GLU A 439 -6.87 12.15 -26.23
CA GLU A 439 -8.32 12.33 -26.30
C GLU A 439 -8.92 12.81 -24.96
N ASN A 440 -8.13 12.93 -23.89
CA ASN A 440 -8.59 13.28 -22.54
C ASN A 440 -8.29 14.74 -22.15
N PHE A 441 -8.97 15.24 -21.13
CA PHE A 441 -8.66 16.51 -20.48
C PHE A 441 -8.04 16.28 -19.10
N VAL A 442 -6.97 17.00 -18.78
CA VAL A 442 -6.32 16.96 -17.47
C VAL A 442 -6.24 18.37 -16.91
N CYS A 443 -6.85 18.61 -15.76
CA CYS A 443 -6.90 19.91 -15.10
C CYS A 443 -6.16 19.87 -13.77
N PHE A 444 -5.20 20.77 -13.59
CA PHE A 444 -4.63 21.07 -12.29
C PHE A 444 -5.58 21.99 -11.51
N THR A 445 -5.94 21.58 -10.30
CA THR A 445 -6.76 22.33 -9.35
C THR A 445 -6.07 22.34 -7.98
N ARG A 446 -6.62 23.08 -7.02
CA ARG A 446 -6.07 23.14 -5.66
C ARG A 446 -7.16 23.34 -4.60
N GLY A 447 -6.78 23.37 -3.32
CA GLY A 447 -7.69 23.45 -2.18
C GLY A 447 -8.09 22.10 -1.61
N ASP A 448 -7.24 21.06 -1.76
CA ASP A 448 -7.40 19.83 -0.99
C ASP A 448 -7.02 20.07 0.47
N TYR A 449 -7.83 19.56 1.40
CA TYR A 449 -7.61 19.66 2.86
C TYR A 449 -7.47 21.09 3.41
N SER A 450 -8.09 22.07 2.74
CA SER A 450 -7.86 23.51 2.97
C SER A 450 -7.95 23.94 4.44
N GLU A 451 -9.00 23.54 5.15
CA GLU A 451 -9.21 23.98 6.54
C GLU A 451 -8.28 23.28 7.54
N LEU A 452 -7.91 22.01 7.30
CA LEU A 452 -6.90 21.33 8.11
C LEU A 452 -5.52 21.96 7.89
N LEU A 453 -5.14 22.23 6.65
CA LEU A 453 -3.89 22.93 6.33
C LEU A 453 -3.87 24.35 6.89
N ARG A 454 -5.02 25.02 7.01
CA ARG A 454 -5.10 26.35 7.65
C ARG A 454 -4.69 26.28 9.12
N LEU A 455 -5.21 25.29 9.86
CA LEU A 455 -4.82 25.04 11.26
C LEU A 455 -3.33 24.70 11.39
N THR A 456 -2.80 23.89 10.47
CA THR A 456 -1.38 23.56 10.38
C THR A 456 -0.54 24.81 10.16
N VAL A 457 -0.89 25.64 9.17
CA VAL A 457 -0.20 26.89 8.83
C VAL A 457 -0.22 27.88 10.00
N ASP A 458 -1.35 28.03 10.69
CA ASP A 458 -1.46 28.92 11.84
C ASP A 458 -0.52 28.49 12.98
N CYS A 459 -0.36 27.18 13.18
CA CYS A 459 0.61 26.65 14.16
C CYS A 459 2.06 26.85 13.70
N LEU A 460 2.37 26.65 12.42
CA LEU A 460 3.72 26.89 11.88
C LEU A 460 4.12 28.37 11.99
N LYS A 461 3.19 29.30 11.74
CA LYS A 461 3.41 30.74 11.95
C LYS A 461 3.74 31.05 13.41
N LYS A 462 3.02 30.44 14.36
CA LYS A 462 3.36 30.59 15.80
C LYS A 462 4.71 29.98 16.14
N ALA A 463 5.03 28.78 15.64
CA ALA A 463 6.35 28.19 15.81
C ALA A 463 7.47 29.09 15.27
N GLN A 464 7.23 29.79 14.15
CA GLN A 464 8.21 30.71 13.56
C GLN A 464 8.64 31.83 14.51
N GLU A 465 7.77 32.29 15.42
CA GLU A 465 8.10 33.30 16.44
C GLU A 465 9.15 32.79 17.46
N TYR A 466 9.24 31.47 17.64
CA TYR A 466 10.14 30.81 18.57
C TYR A 466 11.32 30.10 17.89
N ALA A 467 11.52 30.29 16.58
CA ALA A 467 12.65 29.73 15.84
C ALA A 467 14.00 30.12 16.48
N ALA A 468 14.94 29.18 16.54
CA ALA A 468 16.25 29.39 17.15
C ALA A 468 17.14 30.30 16.28
N ASP A 469 17.04 30.20 14.96
CA ASP A 469 17.88 30.93 14.02
C ASP A 469 17.16 31.30 12.69
N GLY A 470 17.94 31.86 11.75
CA GLY A 470 17.45 32.26 10.44
C GLY A 470 17.10 31.10 9.50
N ASN A 471 17.74 29.93 9.63
CA ASN A 471 17.40 28.76 8.80
C ASN A 471 16.04 28.21 9.23
N GLN A 472 15.81 28.04 10.54
CA GLN A 472 14.52 27.62 11.07
C GLN A 472 13.39 28.59 10.72
N LYS A 473 13.67 29.90 10.77
CA LYS A 473 12.68 30.90 10.38
C LYS A 473 12.31 30.80 8.89
N GLN A 474 13.30 30.63 8.01
CA GLN A 474 13.08 30.54 6.56
C GLN A 474 12.47 29.22 6.14
N MET A 475 12.85 28.08 6.75
CA MET A 475 12.21 26.80 6.43
C MET A 475 10.72 26.82 6.79
N LEU A 476 10.35 27.39 7.94
CA LEU A 476 8.95 27.51 8.33
C LEU A 476 8.17 28.49 7.46
N GLU A 477 8.79 29.60 7.04
CA GLU A 477 8.20 30.52 6.05
C GLU A 477 7.87 29.79 4.75
N LYS A 478 8.78 28.94 4.28
CA LYS A 478 8.62 28.15 3.07
C LYS A 478 7.63 27.00 3.18
N TYR A 479 7.54 26.34 4.33
CA TYR A 479 6.47 25.37 4.59
C TYR A 479 5.10 26.04 4.68
N VAL A 480 5.01 27.22 5.31
CA VAL A 480 3.80 28.05 5.33
C VAL A 480 3.39 28.43 3.90
N GLU A 481 4.33 28.89 3.06
CA GLU A 481 4.07 29.18 1.65
C GLU A 481 3.55 27.94 0.92
N SER A 482 4.27 26.81 1.03
CA SER A 482 3.91 25.53 0.40
C SER A 482 2.48 25.10 0.73
N PHE A 483 2.12 25.03 2.01
CA PHE A 483 0.80 24.61 2.44
C PHE A 483 -0.28 25.66 2.15
N THR A 484 0.08 26.93 2.05
CA THR A 484 -0.88 27.97 1.70
C THR A 484 -1.26 27.89 0.23
N VAL A 485 -0.27 27.86 -0.69
CA VAL A 485 -0.52 27.99 -2.14
C VAL A 485 -0.51 26.67 -2.91
N GLY A 486 -0.03 25.58 -2.30
CA GLY A 486 0.08 24.27 -2.93
C GLY A 486 1.34 24.11 -3.79
N SER A 487 2.46 24.68 -3.34
CA SER A 487 3.74 24.67 -4.07
C SER A 487 4.72 23.65 -3.49
N LEU A 488 5.06 22.63 -4.27
CA LEU A 488 6.11 21.67 -3.92
C LEU A 488 7.51 22.32 -3.94
N ASP A 489 7.73 23.27 -4.86
CA ASP A 489 9.01 24.01 -4.93
C ASP A 489 9.26 24.83 -3.66
N ALA A 490 8.22 25.43 -3.09
CA ALA A 490 8.32 26.09 -1.79
C ALA A 490 8.66 25.07 -0.68
N HIS A 491 8.11 23.86 -0.71
CA HIS A 491 8.48 22.81 0.25
C HIS A 491 9.95 22.42 0.10
N LYS A 492 10.40 22.19 -1.13
CA LYS A 492 11.80 21.92 -1.48
C LYS A 492 12.73 23.02 -0.97
N ASP A 493 12.39 24.30 -1.18
CA ASP A 493 13.14 25.43 -0.65
C ASP A 493 13.20 25.42 0.87
N GLY A 494 12.09 25.11 1.55
CA GLY A 494 12.06 24.91 2.98
C GLY A 494 13.02 23.79 3.42
N SER A 495 13.02 22.66 2.71
CA SER A 495 13.93 21.54 2.94
C SER A 495 15.40 21.90 2.71
N ARG A 496 15.72 22.80 1.78
CA ARG A 496 17.09 23.34 1.61
C ARG A 496 17.54 24.13 2.83
N PHE A 497 16.66 24.94 3.43
CA PHE A 497 16.97 25.64 4.68
C PHE A 497 17.08 24.67 5.86
N TRP A 498 16.21 23.67 5.91
CA TRP A 498 16.24 22.64 6.94
C TRP A 498 17.55 21.83 6.92
N ILE A 499 18.06 21.43 5.76
CA ILE A 499 19.37 20.74 5.67
C ILE A 499 20.52 21.61 6.20
N LYS A 500 20.41 22.94 6.03
CA LYS A 500 21.41 23.92 6.50
C LYS A 500 21.33 24.18 8.00
N ASP A 501 20.19 23.91 8.64
CA ASP A 501 20.04 23.92 10.10
C ASP A 501 20.74 22.68 10.69
N LYS A 502 21.92 22.85 11.27
CA LYS A 502 22.77 21.76 11.77
C LYS A 502 22.73 21.68 13.29
N GLY A 503 22.44 20.50 13.82
CA GLY A 503 22.38 20.20 15.25
C GLY A 503 21.37 21.04 16.05
N PRO A 504 20.13 21.26 15.59
CA PRO A 504 19.15 22.00 16.37
C PRO A 504 18.75 21.23 17.63
N SER A 505 18.47 21.90 18.74
CA SER A 505 17.99 21.22 19.97
C SER A 505 16.64 20.52 19.76
N VAL A 506 15.78 21.12 18.95
CA VAL A 506 14.48 20.60 18.53
C VAL A 506 14.53 20.43 17.03
N GLU A 507 14.50 19.18 16.60
CA GLU A 507 14.47 18.80 15.19
C GLU A 507 13.03 18.50 14.76
N SER A 508 12.69 18.84 13.53
CA SER A 508 11.35 18.62 13.00
C SER A 508 11.34 18.59 11.48
N TYR A 509 10.36 17.88 10.92
CA TYR A 509 10.02 17.93 9.51
C TYR A 509 8.52 17.69 9.35
N ILE A 510 7.92 18.27 8.30
CA ILE A 510 6.46 18.22 8.10
C ILE A 510 6.11 18.36 6.61
N GLY A 511 5.16 17.55 6.13
CA GLY A 511 4.63 17.65 4.76
C GLY A 511 4.11 16.34 4.22
N PHE A 512 4.01 16.24 2.90
CA PHE A 512 3.66 15.01 2.19
C PHE A 512 4.95 14.30 1.77
N ILE A 513 5.44 13.37 2.58
CA ILE A 513 6.85 12.96 2.56
C ILE A 513 7.06 11.57 1.94
N GLU A 514 6.38 10.55 2.45
CA GLU A 514 6.62 9.16 2.08
C GLU A 514 5.55 8.64 1.11
N THR A 515 5.97 7.94 0.05
CA THR A 515 5.07 7.49 -1.04
C THR A 515 4.62 6.04 -0.93
N TYR A 516 4.87 5.39 0.22
CA TYR A 516 4.68 3.94 0.40
C TYR A 516 3.23 3.46 0.20
N ARG A 517 2.23 4.27 0.57
CA ARG A 517 0.81 3.88 0.60
C ARG A 517 0.03 4.30 -0.64
N ASP A 518 0.63 5.12 -1.52
CA ASP A 518 0.08 5.35 -2.85
C ASP A 518 0.30 4.09 -3.69
N PRO A 519 -0.76 3.43 -4.23
CA PRO A 519 -0.56 2.27 -5.09
C PRO A 519 0.26 2.57 -6.37
N ALA A 520 0.40 3.84 -6.77
CA ALA A 520 1.30 4.26 -7.84
C ALA A 520 2.73 4.59 -7.37
N GLY A 521 2.96 4.76 -6.06
CA GLY A 521 4.26 5.07 -5.47
C GLY A 521 4.76 6.50 -5.71
N MET A 522 3.89 7.47 -6.01
CA MET A 522 4.29 8.84 -6.39
C MET A 522 3.75 9.94 -5.48
N ARG A 523 2.63 9.71 -4.77
CA ARG A 523 1.98 10.68 -3.89
C ARG A 523 2.39 10.45 -2.45
N GLY A 524 2.70 11.53 -1.74
CA GLY A 524 3.13 11.48 -0.36
C GLY A 524 1.94 11.36 0.59
N GLU A 525 2.06 10.50 1.60
CA GLU A 525 1.22 10.60 2.79
C GLU A 525 1.68 11.80 3.64
N PHE A 526 0.73 12.50 4.27
CA PHE A 526 1.08 13.56 5.20
C PHE A 526 1.69 12.99 6.48
N GLU A 527 2.85 13.49 6.87
CA GLU A 527 3.45 13.24 8.17
C GLU A 527 4.09 14.50 8.75
N GLY A 528 4.27 14.49 10.07
CA GLY A 528 5.03 15.51 10.76
C GLY A 528 5.58 15.00 12.07
N PHE A 529 6.86 15.29 12.33
CA PHE A 529 7.50 14.91 13.58
C PHE A 529 8.18 16.09 14.27
N VAL A 530 8.27 15.98 15.59
CA VAL A 530 9.06 16.83 16.47
C VAL A 530 9.83 15.92 17.40
N ALA A 531 11.14 16.08 17.43
CA ALA A 531 12.02 15.28 18.24
C ALA A 531 13.13 16.12 18.86
N VAL A 532 13.64 15.69 20.00
CA VAL A 532 14.65 16.43 20.77
C VAL A 532 15.97 15.70 20.68
N VAL A 533 17.06 16.42 20.43
CA VAL A 533 18.39 15.82 20.30
C VAL A 533 18.83 15.19 21.62
N ASN A 534 19.14 13.90 21.56
CA ASN A 534 19.83 13.18 22.62
C ASN A 534 21.35 13.35 22.42
N LYS A 535 21.94 14.29 23.16
CA LYS A 535 23.36 14.67 22.98
C LYS A 535 24.33 13.49 23.17
N PRO A 536 24.26 12.69 24.26
CA PRO A 536 25.15 11.54 24.44
C PRO A 536 25.07 10.52 23.30
N GLN A 537 23.87 10.22 22.81
CA GLN A 537 23.73 9.24 21.73
C GLN A 537 24.16 9.81 20.36
N SER A 538 23.95 11.11 20.14
CA SER A 538 24.39 11.81 18.92
C SER A 538 25.93 11.87 18.78
N GLU A 539 26.70 11.84 19.87
CA GLU A 539 28.17 11.78 19.82
C GLU A 539 28.68 10.53 19.06
N LYS A 540 28.03 9.38 19.25
CA LYS A 540 28.36 8.13 18.54
C LYS A 540 28.17 8.27 17.02
N PHE A 541 27.05 8.86 16.62
CA PHE A 541 26.72 9.08 15.20
C PHE A 541 27.64 10.11 14.55
N SER A 542 28.06 11.14 15.29
CA SER A 542 29.06 12.10 14.83
C SER A 542 30.42 11.44 14.51
N ALA A 543 30.85 10.48 15.32
CA ALA A 543 32.05 9.69 15.06
C ALA A 543 31.93 8.84 13.78
N LEU A 544 30.74 8.26 13.53
CA LEU A 544 30.44 7.51 12.32
C LEU A 544 30.47 8.42 11.07
N VAL A 545 29.83 9.59 11.11
CA VAL A 545 29.86 10.59 10.03
C VAL A 545 31.29 11.03 9.72
N SER A 546 32.09 11.27 10.76
CA SER A 546 33.51 11.67 10.61
C SER A 546 34.37 10.60 9.93
N SER A 547 33.93 9.34 9.96
CA SER A 547 34.63 8.20 9.37
C SER A 547 34.00 7.70 8.06
N ALA A 548 32.85 8.26 7.66
CA ALA A 548 32.04 7.78 6.54
C ALA A 548 32.83 7.69 5.23
N GLU A 549 33.64 8.70 4.88
CA GLU A 549 34.46 8.70 3.66
C GLU A 549 35.42 7.50 3.59
N LYS A 550 35.94 7.04 4.75
CA LYS A 550 36.80 5.85 4.81
C LYS A 550 35.99 4.57 4.71
N LEU A 551 34.81 4.54 5.34
CA LEU A 551 33.93 3.37 5.35
C LEU A 551 33.29 3.11 3.97
N LEU A 552 32.97 4.17 3.21
CA LEU A 552 32.46 4.06 1.84
C LEU A 552 33.42 3.32 0.91
N LEU A 553 34.73 3.45 1.12
CA LEU A 553 35.75 2.71 0.34
C LEU A 553 35.71 1.19 0.56
N LEU A 554 35.03 0.74 1.62
CA LEU A 554 34.88 -0.68 1.91
C LEU A 554 33.69 -1.30 1.16
N LEU A 555 32.77 -0.49 0.61
CA LEU A 555 31.60 -0.99 -0.10
C LEU A 555 32.00 -1.69 -1.41
N PRO A 556 31.24 -2.72 -1.85
CA PRO A 556 31.71 -3.67 -2.85
C PRO A 556 31.66 -3.15 -4.30
N TRP A 557 31.45 -1.85 -4.53
CA TRP A 557 31.38 -1.25 -5.86
C TRP A 557 32.57 -0.33 -6.16
N PRO A 558 32.92 -0.13 -7.45
CA PRO A 558 34.01 0.77 -7.82
C PRO A 558 33.71 2.23 -7.47
N ARG A 559 34.77 3.04 -7.32
CA ARG A 559 34.66 4.48 -7.01
C ARG A 559 33.74 5.25 -7.98
N ALA A 560 33.71 4.86 -9.26
CA ALA A 560 32.84 5.50 -10.25
C ALA A 560 31.33 5.37 -9.93
N TYR A 561 30.92 4.35 -9.18
CA TYR A 561 29.55 4.09 -8.76
C TYR A 561 29.21 4.77 -7.41
N GLU A 562 30.16 5.50 -6.84
CA GLU A 562 29.97 6.29 -5.62
C GLU A 562 29.86 7.78 -5.96
N LYS A 563 29.21 8.57 -5.09
CA LYS A 563 29.09 10.02 -5.25
C LYS A 563 30.47 10.68 -5.34
N ASP A 564 30.59 11.69 -6.21
CA ASP A 564 31.88 12.38 -6.46
C ASP A 564 32.41 13.06 -5.20
N CYS A 565 31.53 13.72 -4.46
CA CYS A 565 31.82 14.29 -3.15
C CYS A 565 30.85 13.69 -2.13
N PHE A 566 31.39 13.21 -1.01
CA PHE A 566 30.54 12.82 0.12
C PHE A 566 30.13 14.08 0.88
N LEU A 567 28.89 14.49 0.70
CA LEU A 567 28.29 15.58 1.49
C LEU A 567 28.05 15.04 2.89
N ARG A 568 28.87 15.44 3.87
CA ARG A 568 28.74 15.00 5.26
C ARG A 568 27.37 15.39 5.80
N PRO A 569 26.46 14.43 6.02
CA PRO A 569 25.13 14.74 6.49
C PRO A 569 25.17 15.07 7.98
N ASP A 570 24.10 15.71 8.47
CA ASP A 570 23.88 15.74 9.91
C ASP A 570 23.33 14.37 10.33
N PHE A 571 23.91 13.77 11.37
CA PHE A 571 23.39 12.52 11.93
C PHE A 571 23.22 12.64 13.43
N THR A 572 21.95 12.74 13.82
CA THR A 572 21.54 12.96 15.20
C THR A 572 20.68 11.82 15.69
N SER A 573 20.88 11.44 16.95
CA SER A 573 19.94 10.60 17.67
C SER A 573 18.91 11.47 18.36
N LEU A 574 17.64 11.19 18.11
CA LEU A 574 16.53 12.01 18.57
C LEU A 574 15.55 11.18 19.40
N ASP A 575 15.00 11.82 20.42
CA ASP A 575 13.86 11.29 21.17
C ASP A 575 12.58 11.97 20.66
N VAL A 576 11.70 11.17 20.07
CA VAL A 576 10.42 11.62 19.52
C VAL A 576 9.53 12.18 20.62
N VAL A 577 9.09 13.42 20.45
CA VAL A 577 8.02 14.05 21.24
C VAL A 577 6.68 13.91 20.53
N THR A 578 6.69 14.04 19.21
CA THR A 578 5.50 13.91 18.36
C THR A 578 5.89 13.26 17.04
N PHE A 579 5.09 12.29 16.61
CA PHE A 579 5.11 11.78 15.24
C PHE A 579 3.65 11.56 14.85
N ALA A 580 3.17 12.39 13.93
CA ALA A 580 1.82 12.33 13.39
C ALA A 580 1.87 11.74 11.97
N GLY A 581 1.05 10.73 11.71
CA GLY A 581 1.05 9.95 10.46
C GLY A 581 0.41 8.57 10.67
N SER A 582 0.61 7.62 9.75
CA SER A 582 0.08 6.26 9.89
C SER A 582 0.99 5.29 10.66
N GLY A 583 2.12 5.76 11.20
CA GLY A 583 3.08 4.94 11.94
C GLY A 583 4.29 5.73 12.39
N ILE A 584 5.14 5.10 13.21
CA ILE A 584 6.37 5.72 13.73
C ILE A 584 7.57 4.86 13.27
N PRO A 585 8.48 5.41 12.46
CA PRO A 585 9.66 4.69 12.01
C PRO A 585 10.73 4.61 13.11
N ALA A 586 11.77 3.81 12.91
CA ALA A 586 12.93 3.72 13.80
C ALA A 586 14.07 4.67 13.39
N GLY A 587 14.09 5.07 12.12
CA GLY A 587 15.06 5.97 11.52
C GLY A 587 14.44 6.64 10.30
N ILE A 588 15.04 7.75 9.86
CA ILE A 588 14.58 8.52 8.71
C ILE A 588 15.80 9.09 7.97
N ASN A 589 15.76 9.07 6.64
CA ASN A 589 16.73 9.74 5.79
C ASN A 589 16.02 10.65 4.78
N ILE A 590 16.01 11.96 5.07
CA ILE A 590 15.21 12.97 4.36
C ILE A 590 16.04 14.23 4.02
N PRO A 591 15.59 15.06 3.07
CA PRO A 591 14.35 14.95 2.28
C PRO A 591 14.44 13.85 1.20
N ASN A 592 13.29 13.48 0.63
CA ASN A 592 13.19 12.51 -0.47
C ASN A 592 13.46 13.12 -1.86
N TYR A 593 13.75 14.43 -1.92
CA TYR A 593 14.06 15.13 -3.18
C TYR A 593 15.49 14.81 -3.65
N ASP A 594 15.63 13.90 -4.61
CA ASP A 594 16.92 13.44 -5.16
C ASP A 594 17.85 14.58 -5.60
N GLU A 595 17.30 15.64 -6.21
CA GLU A 595 18.07 16.81 -6.64
C GLU A 595 18.78 17.49 -5.47
N ILE A 596 18.12 17.58 -4.32
CA ILE A 596 18.65 18.19 -3.10
C ILE A 596 19.65 17.21 -2.45
N ARG A 597 19.31 15.93 -2.37
CA ARG A 597 20.19 14.89 -1.78
C ARG A 597 21.54 14.78 -2.48
N GLN A 598 21.55 14.97 -3.81
CA GLN A 598 22.75 14.85 -4.63
C GLN A 598 23.63 16.12 -4.59
N SER A 599 23.01 17.31 -4.57
CA SER A 599 23.73 18.57 -4.76
C SER A 599 23.93 19.39 -3.48
N GLU A 600 23.04 19.29 -2.50
CA GLU A 600 23.01 20.15 -1.30
C GLU A 600 23.19 19.34 0.00
N GLY A 601 22.59 18.16 0.10
CA GLY A 601 22.73 17.24 1.23
C GLY A 601 21.41 16.66 1.72
N PHE A 602 21.47 15.97 2.86
CA PHE A 602 20.34 15.32 3.54
C PHE A 602 20.65 15.23 5.06
N LYS A 603 19.67 14.88 5.88
CA LYS A 603 19.91 14.48 7.29
C LYS A 603 19.50 13.04 7.49
N ASN A 604 20.24 12.38 8.37
CA ASN A 604 19.90 11.07 8.90
C ASN A 604 19.45 11.23 10.34
N VAL A 605 18.39 10.53 10.69
CA VAL A 605 17.80 10.59 12.02
C VAL A 605 17.65 9.17 12.53
N SER A 606 18.13 8.92 13.74
CA SER A 606 17.83 7.70 14.48
C SER A 606 16.90 8.05 15.63
N LEU A 607 15.73 7.38 15.70
CA LEU A 607 14.72 7.64 16.71
C LEU A 607 14.94 6.71 17.92
N GLY A 608 15.80 7.17 18.84
CA GLY A 608 16.36 6.38 19.94
C GLY A 608 15.27 5.81 20.84
N ASN A 609 14.36 6.64 21.33
CA ASN A 609 13.24 6.19 22.15
C ASN A 609 12.27 5.22 21.46
N VAL A 610 12.14 5.26 20.12
CA VAL A 610 11.32 4.29 19.37
C VAL A 610 12.02 2.94 19.26
N ILE A 611 13.33 2.95 19.04
CA ILE A 611 14.19 1.76 19.03
C ILE A 611 14.18 1.08 20.40
N CYS A 612 14.33 1.86 21.47
CA CYS A 612 14.39 1.37 22.84
C CYS A 612 13.03 0.97 23.41
N ALA A 613 11.92 1.40 22.80
CA ALA A 613 10.59 0.97 23.20
C ALA A 613 10.30 -0.47 22.73
N ALA A 614 10.87 -1.42 23.46
CA ALA A 614 10.70 -2.86 23.27
C ALA A 614 10.32 -3.53 24.59
N ASP A 615 9.59 -4.64 24.48
CA ASP A 615 9.33 -5.51 25.63
C ASP A 615 10.48 -6.50 25.79
N ASP A 616 11.36 -6.24 26.76
CA ASP A 616 12.53 -7.07 27.07
C ASP A 616 12.18 -8.48 27.58
N THR A 617 10.89 -8.80 27.75
CA THR A 617 10.42 -10.12 28.16
C THR A 617 9.92 -10.98 27.01
N THR A 618 9.60 -10.39 25.85
CA THR A 618 9.09 -11.12 24.69
C THR A 618 10.23 -11.81 23.93
N LYS A 619 10.21 -13.15 23.93
CA LYS A 619 11.07 -14.01 23.09
C LYS A 619 10.74 -13.85 21.61
N GLU A 620 11.70 -14.05 20.73
CA GLU A 620 11.52 -14.06 19.27
C GLU A 620 11.07 -15.46 18.79
N ASN A 621 10.30 -15.49 17.70
CA ASN A 621 9.89 -16.76 17.08
C ASN A 621 11.06 -17.42 16.34
N TYR A 622 10.98 -18.73 16.17
CA TYR A 622 11.84 -19.53 15.29
C TYR A 622 13.33 -19.61 15.66
N LEU A 623 13.73 -19.09 16.83
CA LEU A 623 15.09 -19.16 17.34
C LEU A 623 15.24 -20.24 18.41
N THR A 624 16.44 -20.80 18.54
CA THR A 624 16.79 -21.66 19.68
C THR A 624 16.71 -20.88 20.99
N ALA A 625 16.67 -21.57 22.13
CA ALA A 625 16.70 -20.91 23.45
C ALA A 625 17.97 -20.07 23.64
N GLU A 626 19.13 -20.62 23.25
CA GLU A 626 20.43 -19.95 23.35
C GLU A 626 20.49 -18.69 22.47
N ASP A 627 19.99 -18.78 21.24
CA ASP A 627 19.90 -17.65 20.34
C ASP A 627 18.90 -16.60 20.82
N ASN A 628 17.79 -17.01 21.42
CA ASN A 628 16.82 -16.12 22.04
C ASN A 628 17.44 -15.32 23.21
N ASP A 629 18.25 -15.97 24.06
CA ASP A 629 18.93 -15.30 25.17
C ASP A 629 19.88 -14.21 24.68
N LEU A 630 20.63 -14.48 23.60
CA LEU A 630 21.47 -13.49 22.93
C LEU A 630 20.64 -12.39 22.27
N PHE A 631 19.57 -12.78 21.57
CA PHE A 631 18.70 -11.87 20.83
C PHE A 631 18.07 -10.84 21.76
N VAL A 632 17.39 -11.28 22.83
CA VAL A 632 16.76 -10.40 23.81
C VAL A 632 17.78 -9.43 24.42
N LYS A 633 18.98 -9.91 24.73
CA LYS A 633 20.03 -9.10 25.35
C LYS A 633 20.63 -8.05 24.43
N TYR A 634 20.80 -8.35 23.14
CA TYR A 634 21.58 -7.50 22.23
C TYR A 634 20.77 -6.86 21.09
N ARG A 635 19.51 -7.24 20.85
CA ARG A 635 18.70 -6.77 19.70
C ARG A 635 18.64 -5.25 19.57
N ASN A 636 18.49 -4.51 20.68
CA ASN A 636 18.39 -3.05 20.63
C ASN A 636 19.75 -2.43 20.24
N LYS A 637 20.85 -2.95 20.78
CA LYS A 637 22.22 -2.52 20.43
C LYS A 637 22.58 -2.88 18.99
N SER A 638 22.20 -4.07 18.53
CA SER A 638 22.41 -4.48 17.13
C SER A 638 21.56 -3.67 16.17
N PHE A 639 20.33 -3.32 16.57
CA PHE A 639 19.44 -2.48 15.78
C PHE A 639 19.93 -1.04 15.71
N GLU A 640 20.49 -0.47 16.79
CA GLU A 640 21.17 0.84 16.78
C GLU A 640 22.30 0.88 15.74
N VAL A 641 23.16 -0.15 15.71
CA VAL A 641 24.23 -0.27 14.71
C VAL A 641 23.66 -0.42 13.29
N GLN A 642 22.66 -1.28 13.11
CA GLN A 642 22.03 -1.51 11.81
C GLN A 642 21.40 -0.23 11.25
N VAL A 643 20.58 0.48 12.05
CA VAL A 643 19.97 1.76 11.67
C VAL A 643 21.05 2.80 11.34
N GLY A 644 22.08 2.91 12.18
CA GLY A 644 23.21 3.80 11.93
C GLY A 644 23.87 3.60 10.56
N LEU A 645 24.14 2.34 10.21
CA LEU A 645 24.75 2.00 8.92
C LEU A 645 23.76 2.12 7.76
N HIS A 646 22.50 1.70 7.96
CA HIS A 646 21.42 1.72 6.98
C HIS A 646 21.11 3.14 6.52
N GLU A 647 20.89 4.07 7.44
CA GLU A 647 20.55 5.46 7.10
C GLU A 647 21.75 6.18 6.46
N LEU A 648 22.91 6.17 7.13
CA LEU A 648 24.06 6.97 6.72
C LEU A 648 24.80 6.39 5.51
N LEU A 649 25.14 5.10 5.56
CA LEU A 649 26.00 4.46 4.56
C LEU A 649 25.20 3.59 3.58
N GLY A 650 23.99 3.16 3.95
CA GLY A 650 23.01 2.60 3.03
C GLY A 650 22.49 3.71 2.13
N HIS A 651 21.40 4.38 2.52
CA HIS A 651 20.74 5.42 1.71
C HIS A 651 21.65 6.60 1.32
N GLY A 652 22.64 6.94 2.15
CA GLY A 652 23.58 8.02 1.86
C GLY A 652 24.63 7.72 0.77
N SER A 653 24.82 6.46 0.38
CA SER A 653 25.82 6.02 -0.61
C SER A 653 25.25 5.74 -2.00
N GLY A 654 26.15 5.66 -2.97
CA GLY A 654 25.84 5.27 -4.35
C GLY A 654 25.45 6.46 -5.24
N LYS A 655 25.86 6.40 -6.51
CA LYS A 655 25.64 7.43 -7.52
C LYS A 655 24.64 6.98 -8.58
N LEU A 656 23.74 7.88 -8.99
CA LEU A 656 22.92 7.67 -10.19
C LEU A 656 23.65 8.24 -11.40
N PHE A 657 23.77 7.46 -12.47
CA PHE A 657 24.32 7.92 -13.74
C PHE A 657 23.25 8.66 -14.52
N ARG A 658 23.49 9.92 -14.81
CA ARG A 658 22.54 10.83 -15.42
C ARG A 658 23.11 11.49 -16.66
N LYS A 659 22.22 11.83 -17.59
CA LYS A 659 22.50 12.71 -18.72
C LYS A 659 21.59 13.94 -18.62
N ASP A 660 22.13 15.03 -18.07
CA ASP A 660 21.44 16.30 -17.88
C ASP A 660 21.98 17.33 -18.89
N GLU A 661 21.09 18.09 -19.56
CA GLU A 661 21.44 19.11 -20.56
C GLU A 661 22.44 18.67 -21.65
N GLY A 662 22.43 17.37 -21.98
CA GLY A 662 23.34 16.80 -22.98
C GLY A 662 24.67 16.29 -22.44
N ALA A 663 25.02 16.60 -21.19
CA ALA A 663 26.26 16.17 -20.53
C ALA A 663 26.03 14.98 -19.58
N PHE A 664 27.01 14.08 -19.50
CA PHE A 664 26.97 12.97 -18.54
C PHE A 664 27.58 13.41 -17.21
N ASN A 665 26.95 13.05 -16.10
CA ASN A 665 27.52 13.26 -14.76
C ASN A 665 28.59 12.21 -14.39
N PHE A 666 28.98 11.34 -15.33
CA PHE A 666 29.97 10.28 -15.15
C PHE A 666 30.83 10.12 -16.42
N ASP A 667 32.00 9.51 -16.29
CA ASP A 667 32.90 9.27 -17.42
C ASP A 667 32.41 8.09 -18.28
N LYS A 668 31.53 8.39 -19.24
CA LYS A 668 30.92 7.41 -20.14
C LYS A 668 31.93 6.56 -20.91
N GLU A 669 33.12 7.08 -21.21
CA GLU A 669 34.09 6.36 -22.03
C GLU A 669 34.88 5.31 -21.24
N ASN A 670 35.14 5.58 -19.95
CA ASN A 670 35.99 4.73 -19.11
C ASN A 670 35.23 3.92 -18.05
N VAL A 671 34.02 4.32 -17.65
CA VAL A 671 33.22 3.57 -16.67
C VAL A 671 32.63 2.31 -17.31
N THR A 672 32.89 1.16 -16.67
CA THR A 672 32.41 -0.16 -17.12
C THR A 672 31.56 -0.84 -16.05
N ILE A 673 30.71 -1.75 -16.50
CA ILE A 673 29.90 -2.63 -15.66
C ILE A 673 30.84 -3.63 -14.95
N PRO A 674 30.85 -3.65 -13.61
CA PRO A 674 31.60 -4.64 -12.83
C PRO A 674 31.19 -6.07 -13.21
N GLU A 675 32.10 -7.03 -13.06
CA GLU A 675 31.95 -8.45 -13.48
C GLU A 675 31.97 -8.69 -15.00
N THR A 676 31.37 -7.83 -15.84
CA THR A 676 31.32 -8.03 -17.31
C THR A 676 32.36 -7.22 -18.09
N SER A 677 32.89 -6.14 -17.50
CA SER A 677 33.77 -5.15 -18.15
C SER A 677 33.17 -4.49 -19.40
N GLN A 678 31.86 -4.59 -19.60
CA GLN A 678 31.15 -3.93 -20.70
C GLN A 678 30.96 -2.44 -20.41
N LYS A 679 30.81 -1.62 -21.45
CA LYS A 679 30.48 -0.20 -21.28
C LYS A 679 29.08 -0.03 -20.69
N VAL A 680 28.87 1.07 -19.97
CA VAL A 680 27.54 1.46 -19.49
C VAL A 680 26.70 1.99 -20.66
N GLU A 681 25.58 1.33 -20.96
CA GLU A 681 24.68 1.68 -22.06
C GLU A 681 23.33 2.27 -21.61
N SER A 682 23.08 2.30 -20.30
CA SER A 682 21.86 2.86 -19.69
C SER A 682 22.20 3.85 -18.59
N TRP A 683 21.33 4.87 -18.46
CA TRP A 683 21.42 5.98 -17.49
C TRP A 683 20.05 6.65 -17.36
N TYR A 684 19.88 7.52 -16.37
CA TYR A 684 18.71 8.39 -16.22
C TYR A 684 18.80 9.57 -17.19
N ILE A 685 17.69 9.90 -17.85
CA ILE A 685 17.59 11.07 -18.73
C ILE A 685 16.95 12.26 -18.00
N GLU A 686 16.99 13.44 -18.62
CA GLU A 686 16.39 14.65 -18.06
C GLU A 686 14.91 14.43 -17.68
N GLY A 687 14.56 14.77 -16.44
CA GLY A 687 13.21 14.59 -15.87
C GLY A 687 12.96 13.21 -15.24
N GLU A 688 13.82 12.21 -15.46
CA GLU A 688 13.72 10.93 -14.73
C GLU A 688 14.34 11.03 -13.33
N THR A 689 13.65 10.49 -12.34
CA THR A 689 14.13 10.27 -10.98
C THR A 689 14.30 8.77 -10.70
N TYR A 690 14.85 8.41 -9.54
CA TYR A 690 14.86 7.02 -9.09
C TYR A 690 13.44 6.44 -9.07
N ASP A 691 12.50 7.15 -8.45
CA ASP A 691 11.11 6.72 -8.29
C ASP A 691 10.36 6.64 -9.61
N SER A 692 10.55 7.60 -10.51
CA SER A 692 9.88 7.56 -11.82
C SER A 692 10.34 6.38 -12.68
N LYS A 693 11.58 5.90 -12.47
CA LYS A 693 12.18 4.82 -13.26
C LYS A 693 11.95 3.44 -12.66
N PHE A 694 12.00 3.33 -11.34
CA PHE A 694 11.79 2.06 -10.64
C PHE A 694 10.31 1.80 -10.28
N GLY A 695 9.48 2.85 -10.25
CA GLY A 695 8.05 2.76 -9.93
C GLY A 695 7.81 2.00 -8.62
N ALA A 696 6.84 1.09 -8.64
CA ALA A 696 6.47 0.27 -7.47
C ALA A 696 7.61 -0.62 -6.91
N LEU A 697 8.68 -0.88 -7.68
CA LEU A 697 9.84 -1.64 -7.20
C LEU A 697 10.82 -0.77 -6.39
N GLY A 698 10.79 0.55 -6.57
CA GLY A 698 11.79 1.48 -6.05
C GLY A 698 12.01 1.33 -4.56
N SER A 699 10.97 1.54 -3.75
CA SER A 699 11.08 1.51 -2.29
C SER A 699 11.73 0.21 -1.79
N THR A 700 11.17 -0.96 -2.12
CA THR A 700 11.69 -2.24 -1.61
C THR A 700 13.12 -2.51 -2.05
N TYR A 701 13.47 -2.14 -3.28
CA TYR A 701 14.80 -2.37 -3.83
C TYR A 701 15.85 -1.52 -3.11
N GLU A 702 15.54 -0.25 -2.84
CA GLU A 702 16.43 0.65 -2.10
C GLU A 702 16.58 0.23 -0.64
N GLU A 703 15.50 -0.19 0.02
CA GLU A 703 15.55 -0.76 1.38
C GLU A 703 16.45 -1.99 1.44
N CYS A 704 16.34 -2.90 0.46
CA CYS A 704 17.17 -4.09 0.38
C CYS A 704 18.65 -3.74 0.25
N ARG A 705 18.97 -2.72 -0.53
CA ARG A 705 20.34 -2.22 -0.69
C ARG A 705 20.86 -1.64 0.63
N ALA A 706 20.09 -0.79 1.31
CA ALA A 706 20.49 -0.17 2.57
C ALA A 706 20.66 -1.19 3.71
N GLU A 707 19.74 -2.15 3.84
CA GLU A 707 19.84 -3.28 4.79
C GLU A 707 21.10 -4.13 4.53
N CYS A 708 21.42 -4.40 3.26
CA CYS A 708 22.65 -5.11 2.87
C CYS A 708 23.92 -4.35 3.25
N VAL A 709 23.95 -3.02 3.13
CA VAL A 709 25.09 -2.21 3.60
C VAL A 709 25.29 -2.37 5.10
N GLY A 710 24.20 -2.28 5.88
CA GLY A 710 24.23 -2.51 7.32
C GLY A 710 24.84 -3.86 7.68
N LEU A 711 24.37 -4.96 7.07
CA LEU A 711 24.92 -6.30 7.29
C LEU A 711 26.38 -6.44 6.86
N TYR A 712 26.75 -5.80 5.75
CA TYR A 712 28.10 -5.90 5.18
C TYR A 712 29.15 -5.21 6.06
N LEU A 713 28.76 -4.14 6.75
CA LEU A 713 29.64 -3.32 7.59
C LEU A 713 29.52 -3.59 9.10
N CYS A 714 28.48 -4.30 9.59
CA CYS A 714 28.24 -4.45 11.03
C CYS A 714 29.30 -5.22 11.81
N HIS A 715 30.18 -5.97 11.14
CA HIS A 715 31.34 -6.64 11.76
C HIS A 715 32.63 -5.82 11.67
N ASN A 716 32.59 -4.62 11.10
CA ASN A 716 33.75 -3.74 11.05
C ASN A 716 34.11 -3.28 12.49
N GLU A 717 35.34 -3.57 12.92
CA GLU A 717 35.76 -3.25 14.28
C GLU A 717 35.73 -1.75 14.60
N ASP A 718 36.07 -0.90 13.64
CA ASP A 718 36.08 0.54 13.84
C ASP A 718 34.66 1.06 14.00
N VAL A 719 33.72 0.55 13.20
CA VAL A 719 32.28 0.84 13.37
C VAL A 719 31.82 0.43 14.77
N LEU A 720 32.03 -0.83 15.18
CA LEU A 720 31.58 -1.30 16.50
C LEU A 720 32.19 -0.49 17.64
N LYS A 721 33.49 -0.12 17.54
CA LYS A 721 34.15 0.78 18.49
C LYS A 721 33.51 2.17 18.56
N MET A 722 33.10 2.74 17.42
CA MET A 722 32.40 4.04 17.38
C MET A 722 31.05 3.99 18.11
N PHE A 723 30.36 2.85 18.08
CA PHE A 723 29.13 2.63 18.86
C PHE A 723 29.38 2.26 20.33
N GLY A 724 30.65 2.14 20.75
CA GLY A 724 31.06 1.85 22.11
C GLY A 724 31.20 0.36 22.44
N PHE A 725 31.23 -0.51 21.42
CA PHE A 725 31.27 -1.96 21.61
C PHE A 725 32.65 -2.54 21.24
N THR A 726 33.17 -3.42 22.09
CA THR A 726 34.45 -4.12 21.84
C THR A 726 34.42 -5.58 22.28
N GLY A 727 35.39 -6.37 21.81
CA GLY A 727 35.56 -7.77 22.24
C GLY A 727 34.35 -8.66 21.95
N GLN A 728 34.05 -9.57 22.87
CA GLN A 728 32.97 -10.56 22.71
C GLN A 728 31.58 -9.93 22.65
N GLU A 729 31.37 -8.78 23.30
CA GLU A 729 30.10 -8.05 23.20
C GLU A 729 29.87 -7.58 21.76
N ALA A 730 30.89 -7.01 21.12
CA ALA A 730 30.81 -6.55 19.74
C ALA A 730 30.52 -7.69 18.75
N ASP A 731 31.17 -8.85 18.93
CA ASP A 731 30.91 -10.05 18.14
C ASP A 731 29.46 -10.56 18.32
N ASN A 732 28.95 -10.56 19.55
CA ASN A 732 27.56 -10.94 19.82
C ASN A 732 26.55 -9.96 19.19
N ILE A 733 26.81 -8.66 19.25
CA ILE A 733 25.96 -7.64 18.63
C ILE A 733 25.93 -7.83 17.11
N ALA A 734 27.09 -8.06 16.49
CA ALA A 734 27.17 -8.28 15.05
C ALA A 734 26.50 -9.59 14.62
N TYR A 735 26.64 -10.66 15.41
CA TYR A 735 25.90 -11.91 15.20
C TYR A 735 24.38 -11.72 15.30
N VAL A 736 23.91 -11.08 16.36
CA VAL A 736 22.47 -10.84 16.57
C VAL A 736 21.89 -9.97 15.46
N ASN A 737 22.67 -9.05 14.88
CA ASN A 737 22.23 -8.30 13.70
C ASN A 737 21.91 -9.23 12.50
N TRP A 738 22.81 -10.17 12.19
CA TRP A 738 22.58 -11.15 11.13
C TRP A 738 21.43 -12.11 11.44
N LEU A 739 21.33 -12.56 12.69
CA LEU A 739 20.25 -13.41 13.15
C LEU A 739 18.89 -12.70 13.04
N SER A 740 18.84 -11.43 13.41
CA SER A 740 17.65 -10.58 13.29
C SER A 740 17.22 -10.42 11.85
N MET A 741 18.16 -10.19 10.91
CA MET A 741 17.83 -10.10 9.49
C MET A 741 17.11 -11.37 9.00
N VAL A 742 17.66 -12.55 9.30
CA VAL A 742 17.10 -13.80 8.80
C VAL A 742 15.78 -14.15 9.46
N ALA A 743 15.64 -13.89 10.77
CA ALA A 743 14.38 -14.03 11.51
C ALA A 743 13.29 -13.13 10.93
N LYS A 744 13.59 -11.83 10.76
CA LYS A 744 12.66 -10.87 10.15
C LYS A 744 12.37 -11.18 8.69
N GLY A 745 13.30 -11.81 7.96
CA GLY A 745 13.05 -12.27 6.59
C GLY A 745 12.07 -13.44 6.50
N VAL A 746 11.99 -14.30 7.52
CA VAL A 746 10.93 -15.33 7.62
C VAL A 746 9.61 -14.71 8.05
N GLU A 747 9.62 -13.86 9.10
CA GLU A 747 8.44 -13.13 9.57
C GLU A 747 7.84 -12.21 8.50
N ALA A 748 8.64 -11.75 7.54
CA ALA A 748 8.19 -10.92 6.43
C ALA A 748 7.01 -11.53 5.67
N LEU A 749 6.89 -12.87 5.63
CA LEU A 749 5.76 -13.57 5.00
C LEU A 749 4.39 -13.08 5.51
N GLN A 750 4.30 -12.52 6.72
CA GLN A 750 3.08 -11.89 7.25
C GLN A 750 2.58 -10.69 6.43
N THR A 751 3.41 -10.17 5.53
CA THR A 751 3.08 -9.06 4.63
C THR A 751 2.99 -9.49 3.17
N TYR A 752 3.12 -10.79 2.89
CA TYR A 752 2.87 -11.34 1.57
C TYR A 752 1.42 -11.80 1.47
N ASN A 753 0.74 -11.41 0.39
CA ASN A 753 -0.61 -11.85 0.08
C ASN A 753 -0.57 -12.96 -0.99
N PRO A 754 -0.88 -14.23 -0.64
CA PRO A 754 -0.90 -15.35 -1.57
C PRO A 754 -1.91 -15.22 -2.71
N HIS A 755 -3.02 -14.51 -2.49
CA HIS A 755 -4.11 -14.39 -3.45
C HIS A 755 -3.75 -13.44 -4.58
N THR A 756 -3.19 -12.28 -4.25
CA THR A 756 -2.75 -11.27 -5.22
C THR A 756 -1.32 -11.49 -5.70
N LYS A 757 -0.56 -12.38 -5.03
CA LYS A 757 0.87 -12.62 -5.21
C LYS A 757 1.69 -11.33 -5.09
N SER A 758 1.32 -10.50 -4.11
CA SER A 758 1.94 -9.19 -3.90
C SER A 758 2.47 -9.07 -2.47
N TRP A 759 3.56 -8.34 -2.34
CA TRP A 759 4.08 -7.89 -1.07
C TRP A 759 3.45 -6.56 -0.68
N LEU A 760 3.04 -6.45 0.59
CA LEU A 760 2.33 -5.29 1.13
C LEU A 760 3.25 -4.37 1.96
N GLN A 761 4.54 -4.71 2.10
CA GLN A 761 5.50 -3.88 2.83
C GLN A 761 6.92 -4.00 2.27
N ALA A 762 7.53 -2.85 1.97
CA ALA A 762 8.79 -2.76 1.24
C ALA A 762 10.00 -3.37 1.98
N HIS A 763 10.15 -3.10 3.28
CA HIS A 763 11.27 -3.59 4.10
C HIS A 763 11.17 -5.10 4.36
N ALA A 764 9.96 -5.63 4.56
CA ALA A 764 9.69 -7.04 4.77
C ALA A 764 10.08 -7.82 3.52
N ARG A 765 9.64 -7.36 2.34
CA ARG A 765 10.07 -7.93 1.06
C ARG A 765 11.59 -7.88 0.91
N ALA A 766 12.23 -6.76 1.29
CA ALA A 766 13.69 -6.62 1.25
C ALA A 766 14.41 -7.64 2.14
N ARG A 767 13.97 -7.80 3.39
CA ARG A 767 14.53 -8.78 4.34
C ARG A 767 14.31 -10.21 3.87
N TYR A 768 13.14 -10.51 3.30
CA TYR A 768 12.86 -11.80 2.67
C TYR A 768 13.83 -12.09 1.52
N VAL A 769 14.05 -11.11 0.63
CA VAL A 769 14.99 -11.21 -0.49
C VAL A 769 16.41 -11.50 0.02
N ILE A 770 16.87 -10.77 1.04
CA ILE A 770 18.20 -11.00 1.66
C ILE A 770 18.30 -12.42 2.21
N THR A 771 17.29 -12.88 2.95
CA THR A 771 17.22 -14.25 3.47
C THR A 771 17.27 -15.29 2.34
N ARG A 772 16.53 -15.07 1.24
CA ARG A 772 16.55 -15.96 0.06
C ARG A 772 17.90 -16.00 -0.64
N VAL A 773 18.63 -14.89 -0.71
CA VAL A 773 20.00 -14.84 -1.24
C VAL A 773 20.94 -15.68 -0.38
N LEU A 774 20.84 -15.59 0.95
CA LEU A 774 21.66 -16.38 1.87
C LEU A 774 21.32 -17.89 1.81
N LEU A 775 20.04 -18.25 1.68
CA LEU A 775 19.61 -19.64 1.52
C LEU A 775 20.08 -20.25 0.18
N GLU A 776 20.01 -19.49 -0.91
CA GLU A 776 20.49 -19.95 -2.23
C GLU A 776 22.00 -20.21 -2.21
N ALA A 777 22.76 -19.37 -1.51
CA ALA A 777 24.20 -19.58 -1.37
C ALA A 777 24.55 -20.87 -0.60
N GLY A 778 23.67 -21.33 0.28
CA GLY A 778 23.84 -22.53 1.10
C GLY A 778 24.93 -22.38 2.17
N ASN A 779 25.22 -23.46 2.90
CA ASN A 779 26.31 -23.59 3.88
C ASN A 779 26.32 -22.64 5.10
N LEU A 780 25.47 -21.62 5.17
CA LEU A 780 25.42 -20.63 6.25
C LEU A 780 24.10 -20.65 7.05
N LEU A 781 22.97 -20.75 6.34
CA LEU A 781 21.64 -20.58 6.88
C LEU A 781 20.77 -21.78 6.49
N GLU A 782 20.02 -22.32 7.46
CA GLU A 782 19.01 -23.34 7.23
C GLU A 782 17.69 -22.94 7.91
N ILE A 783 16.57 -23.26 7.27
CA ILE A 783 15.22 -23.18 7.84
C ILE A 783 14.61 -24.57 7.79
N THR A 784 14.17 -25.08 8.94
CA THR A 784 13.53 -26.39 9.05
C THR A 784 12.17 -26.29 9.73
N GLU A 785 11.20 -27.06 9.25
CA GLU A 785 9.94 -27.26 9.98
C GLU A 785 10.21 -28.02 11.28
N THR A 786 9.55 -27.62 12.35
CA THR A 786 9.62 -28.25 13.68
C THR A 786 8.24 -28.20 14.34
N THR A 787 8.15 -28.68 15.57
CA THR A 787 6.96 -28.59 16.41
C THR A 787 7.26 -27.67 17.58
N GLY A 788 6.42 -26.66 17.81
CA GLY A 788 6.55 -25.74 18.93
C GLY A 788 6.25 -26.40 20.27
N GLU A 789 6.57 -25.72 21.37
CA GLU A 789 6.32 -26.21 22.74
C GLU A 789 4.83 -26.48 23.02
N ASP A 790 3.94 -25.83 22.27
CA ASP A 790 2.49 -26.00 22.32
C ASP A 790 1.97 -27.18 21.47
N GLY A 791 2.87 -27.95 20.84
CA GLY A 791 2.54 -29.09 19.99
C GLY A 791 2.05 -28.73 18.58
N LYS A 792 2.01 -27.44 18.20
CA LYS A 792 1.59 -27.00 16.85
C LYS A 792 2.80 -26.86 15.90
N PRO A 793 2.59 -26.83 14.57
CA PRO A 793 3.67 -26.60 13.60
C PRO A 793 4.45 -25.32 13.89
N ASP A 794 5.77 -25.35 13.69
CA ASP A 794 6.66 -24.21 13.88
C ASP A 794 7.86 -24.28 12.90
N LEU A 795 8.70 -23.26 12.90
CA LEU A 795 9.95 -23.22 12.13
C LEU A 795 11.14 -23.05 13.06
N LEU A 796 12.30 -23.52 12.63
CA LEU A 796 13.58 -23.27 13.29
C LEU A 796 14.57 -22.69 12.28
N ILE A 797 15.17 -21.56 12.65
CA ILE A 797 16.21 -20.88 11.90
C ILE A 797 17.55 -21.22 12.53
N THR A 798 18.47 -21.78 11.73
CA THR A 798 19.83 -22.09 12.16
C THR A 798 20.82 -21.26 11.36
N LEU A 799 21.56 -20.39 12.04
CA LEU A 799 22.59 -19.52 11.45
C LEU A 799 23.98 -19.89 11.98
N ASP A 800 24.87 -20.36 11.10
CA ASP A 800 26.23 -20.72 11.46
C ASP A 800 27.12 -19.48 11.64
N ARG A 801 27.29 -19.07 12.91
CA ARG A 801 28.11 -17.92 13.31
C ARG A 801 29.52 -17.96 12.69
N SER A 802 30.15 -19.14 12.63
CA SER A 802 31.54 -19.27 12.19
C SER A 802 31.77 -18.92 10.72
N LYS A 803 30.71 -18.91 9.92
CA LYS A 803 30.75 -18.68 8.47
C LYS A 803 30.26 -17.30 8.04
N ILE A 804 29.78 -16.47 8.97
CA ILE A 804 29.25 -15.14 8.61
C ILE A 804 30.32 -14.30 7.90
N ILE A 805 31.52 -14.19 8.47
CA ILE A 805 32.60 -13.37 7.89
C ILE A 805 33.19 -14.01 6.63
N THR A 806 33.46 -15.31 6.68
CA THR A 806 34.24 -16.01 5.65
C THR A 806 33.39 -16.38 4.42
N PHE A 807 32.07 -16.48 4.58
CA PHE A 807 31.15 -16.90 3.52
C PHE A 807 29.98 -15.93 3.34
N GLY A 808 29.23 -15.63 4.41
CA GLY A 808 28.03 -14.79 4.34
C GLY A 808 28.28 -13.37 3.83
N ARG A 809 29.28 -12.69 4.39
CA ARG A 809 29.65 -11.32 4.00
C ARG A 809 30.10 -11.23 2.53
N PRO A 810 30.94 -12.14 1.99
CA PRO A 810 31.19 -12.21 0.55
C PRO A 810 29.93 -12.40 -0.32
N VAL A 811 28.96 -13.22 0.12
CA VAL A 811 27.68 -13.41 -0.60
C VAL A 811 26.89 -12.11 -0.65
N ILE A 812 26.70 -11.46 0.50
CA ILE A 812 26.04 -10.15 0.57
C ILE A 812 26.77 -9.10 -0.27
N GLY A 813 28.10 -9.08 -0.24
CA GLY A 813 28.90 -8.15 -1.04
C GLY A 813 28.66 -8.27 -2.55
N LYS A 814 28.57 -9.50 -3.08
CA LYS A 814 28.25 -9.74 -4.49
C LYS A 814 26.84 -9.31 -4.85
N PHE A 815 25.87 -9.60 -3.98
CA PHE A 815 24.48 -9.20 -4.20
C PHE A 815 24.34 -7.68 -4.16
N LEU A 816 24.94 -7.03 -3.16
CA LEU A 816 24.95 -5.58 -2.99
C LEU A 816 25.61 -4.85 -4.17
N LEU A 817 26.70 -5.40 -4.73
CA LEU A 817 27.30 -4.87 -5.96
C LEU A 817 26.29 -4.84 -7.11
N LYS A 818 25.55 -5.94 -7.33
CA LYS A 818 24.53 -5.99 -8.39
C LYS A 818 23.41 -4.99 -8.16
N LEU A 819 22.94 -4.85 -6.91
CA LEU A 819 21.94 -3.86 -6.55
C LEU A 819 22.38 -2.44 -6.91
N GLN A 820 23.60 -2.07 -6.53
CA GLN A 820 24.14 -0.74 -6.82
C GLN A 820 24.34 -0.52 -8.32
N VAL A 821 24.84 -1.52 -9.06
CA VAL A 821 25.06 -1.40 -10.50
C VAL A 821 23.76 -1.08 -11.23
N TYR A 822 22.71 -1.87 -11.01
CA TYR A 822 21.43 -1.66 -11.71
C TYR A 822 20.73 -0.36 -11.27
N LYS A 823 20.83 0.01 -9.99
CA LYS A 823 20.40 1.33 -9.51
C LYS A 823 21.14 2.44 -10.26
N SER A 824 22.47 2.38 -10.33
CA SER A 824 23.28 3.47 -10.91
C SER A 824 23.03 3.65 -12.39
N THR A 825 22.92 2.56 -13.16
CA THR A 825 22.67 2.59 -14.60
C THR A 825 21.19 2.77 -14.95
N GLY A 826 20.28 2.76 -13.97
CA GLY A 826 18.84 2.78 -14.22
C GLY A 826 18.36 1.57 -15.04
N ASP A 827 19.01 0.40 -14.89
CA ASP A 827 18.61 -0.81 -15.60
C ASP A 827 17.44 -1.49 -14.86
N ILE A 828 16.25 -0.92 -15.03
CA ILE A 828 15.04 -1.41 -14.37
C ILE A 828 14.69 -2.84 -14.77
N LYS A 829 15.02 -3.24 -16.00
CA LYS A 829 14.73 -4.59 -16.48
C LYS A 829 15.55 -5.63 -15.71
N ALA A 830 16.88 -5.45 -15.65
CA ALA A 830 17.75 -6.36 -14.91
C ALA A 830 17.49 -6.30 -13.39
N ALA A 831 17.18 -5.12 -12.86
CA ALA A 831 16.77 -4.95 -11.47
C ALA A 831 15.51 -5.76 -11.15
N THR A 832 14.49 -5.69 -12.01
CA THR A 832 13.21 -6.40 -11.84
C THR A 832 13.41 -7.91 -11.93
N GLU A 833 14.14 -8.40 -12.95
CA GLU A 833 14.43 -9.83 -13.10
C GLU A 833 15.18 -10.40 -11.89
N LEU A 834 16.20 -9.69 -11.39
CA LEU A 834 16.94 -10.09 -10.19
C LEU A 834 16.03 -10.11 -8.95
N TYR A 835 15.28 -9.03 -8.73
CA TYR A 835 14.55 -8.84 -7.49
C TYR A 835 13.33 -9.74 -7.40
N GLU A 836 12.57 -9.88 -8.49
CA GLU A 836 11.41 -10.77 -8.56
C GLU A 836 11.79 -12.23 -8.32
N LYS A 837 12.94 -12.68 -8.86
CA LYS A 837 13.48 -14.02 -8.60
C LYS A 837 13.62 -14.31 -7.10
N TYR A 838 14.19 -13.37 -6.34
CA TYR A 838 14.42 -13.58 -4.90
C TYR A 838 13.20 -13.25 -4.05
N SER A 839 12.27 -12.42 -4.52
CA SER A 839 11.04 -12.10 -3.80
C SER A 839 9.89 -13.08 -4.07
N GLU A 840 10.06 -14.03 -4.98
CA GLU A 840 9.07 -15.07 -5.26
C GLU A 840 8.83 -15.98 -4.05
N VAL A 841 7.57 -16.08 -3.63
CA VAL A 841 7.12 -17.00 -2.58
C VAL A 841 6.50 -18.24 -3.23
N SER A 842 7.27 -19.33 -3.29
CA SER A 842 6.88 -20.58 -3.95
C SER A 842 6.40 -21.66 -2.96
N ALA A 843 5.48 -22.52 -3.40
CA ALA A 843 5.09 -23.74 -2.70
C ALA A 843 6.04 -24.92 -2.96
N GLU A 844 6.96 -24.76 -3.92
CA GLU A 844 7.86 -25.80 -4.42
C GLU A 844 9.33 -25.47 -4.09
N GLY A 845 10.20 -26.46 -4.24
CA GLY A 845 11.63 -26.34 -3.98
C GLY A 845 12.04 -26.76 -2.56
N ARG A 846 13.32 -26.54 -2.23
CA ARG A 846 13.91 -26.95 -0.94
C ARG A 846 13.26 -26.24 0.25
N TYR A 847 12.90 -24.96 0.08
CA TYR A 847 12.25 -24.15 1.10
C TYR A 847 10.87 -23.71 0.57
N PRO A 848 9.80 -24.49 0.84
CA PRO A 848 8.46 -24.20 0.34
C PRO A 848 7.82 -23.06 1.13
N PHE A 849 8.28 -21.84 0.92
CA PHE A 849 7.87 -20.65 1.69
C PHE A 849 6.37 -20.38 1.69
N LEU A 850 5.62 -20.80 0.67
CA LEU A 850 4.16 -20.67 0.70
C LEU A 850 3.51 -21.59 1.74
N LYS A 851 4.12 -22.74 2.06
CA LYS A 851 3.68 -23.59 3.18
C LYS A 851 4.11 -23.02 4.52
N TYR A 852 5.31 -22.42 4.56
CA TYR A 852 5.80 -21.72 5.75
C TYR A 852 4.93 -20.50 6.09
N TRP A 853 4.28 -19.90 5.10
CA TRP A 853 3.35 -18.80 5.31
C TRP A 853 2.24 -19.18 6.32
N ASP A 854 1.62 -20.36 6.20
CA ASP A 854 0.57 -20.80 7.14
C ASP A 854 1.11 -20.88 8.58
N ILE A 855 2.32 -21.41 8.75
CA ILE A 855 2.99 -21.49 10.06
C ILE A 855 3.31 -20.08 10.58
N VAL A 856 3.86 -19.22 9.72
CA VAL A 856 4.22 -17.85 10.10
C VAL A 856 3.00 -17.04 10.52
N MET A 857 1.86 -17.20 9.82
CA MET A 857 0.61 -16.57 10.19
C MET A 857 0.06 -17.11 11.52
N ALA A 858 0.11 -18.42 11.73
CA ALA A 858 -0.33 -19.04 12.99
C ALA A 858 0.55 -18.66 14.21
N ARG A 859 1.81 -18.29 13.97
CA ARG A 859 2.79 -17.88 15.00
C ARG A 859 2.93 -16.35 15.12
N LYS A 860 2.18 -15.59 14.33
CA LYS A 860 2.25 -14.12 14.30
C LYS A 860 2.07 -13.53 15.69
N LYS A 861 2.80 -12.47 16.00
CA LYS A 861 2.61 -11.68 17.23
C LYS A 861 1.96 -10.35 16.88
N PRO A 862 1.06 -9.82 17.73
CA PRO A 862 0.47 -8.50 17.49
C PRO A 862 1.57 -7.43 17.48
N ARG A 863 1.49 -6.50 16.52
CA ARG A 863 2.40 -5.34 16.51
C ARG A 863 2.04 -4.42 17.67
N ARG A 864 3.07 -3.91 18.35
CA ARG A 864 2.90 -2.91 19.41
C ARG A 864 2.31 -1.60 18.89
N LEU A 865 1.54 -0.94 19.75
CA LEU A 865 1.09 0.43 19.58
C LEU A 865 1.94 1.35 20.46
N PHE A 866 2.03 2.63 20.09
CA PHE A 866 2.72 3.63 20.89
C PHE A 866 1.76 4.67 21.44
N VAL A 867 1.87 4.96 22.73
CA VAL A 867 1.25 6.14 23.34
C VAL A 867 2.28 7.28 23.40
N LEU A 868 1.89 8.43 22.84
CA LEU A 868 2.71 9.64 22.81
C LEU A 868 2.21 10.64 23.86
N SER A 869 3.15 11.38 24.42
CA SER A 869 2.86 12.49 25.32
C SER A 869 2.21 13.67 24.59
N ASN A 870 1.51 14.53 25.33
CA ASN A 870 0.98 15.81 24.83
C ASN A 870 1.77 16.97 25.44
N THR A 871 1.79 18.11 24.75
CA THR A 871 2.34 19.36 25.30
C THR A 871 1.23 20.38 25.53
N THR A 872 1.23 21.03 26.68
CA THR A 872 0.24 22.04 27.06
C THR A 872 0.91 23.34 27.47
N VAL A 873 0.38 24.47 27.02
CA VAL A 873 0.90 25.80 27.33
C VAL A 873 0.21 26.35 28.58
N ASN A 874 1.00 26.68 29.61
CA ASN A 874 0.57 27.32 30.84
C ASN A 874 1.34 28.64 31.02
N GLY A 875 0.78 29.74 30.48
CA GLY A 875 1.49 31.02 30.41
C GLY A 875 2.69 30.93 29.45
N ASP A 876 3.90 31.25 29.94
CA ASP A 876 5.15 31.13 29.16
C ASP A 876 5.83 29.75 29.30
N ASN A 877 5.24 28.84 30.08
CA ASN A 877 5.78 27.49 30.28
C ASN A 877 5.02 26.46 29.44
N VAL A 878 5.73 25.43 28.99
CA VAL A 878 5.14 24.28 28.30
C VAL A 878 5.40 23.03 29.13
N GLU A 879 4.33 22.33 29.46
CA GLU A 879 4.34 21.11 30.24
C GLU A 879 4.13 19.90 29.34
N LEU A 880 4.78 18.80 29.69
CA LEU A 880 4.64 17.51 29.03
C LEU A 880 3.67 16.65 29.84
N LYS A 881 2.58 16.23 29.22
CA LYS A 881 1.56 15.37 29.82
C LYS A 881 1.74 13.94 29.33
N HIS A 882 1.94 13.04 30.29
CA HIS A 882 2.14 11.62 30.05
C HIS A 882 0.86 10.82 30.23
N TYR A 883 0.88 9.63 29.64
CA TYR A 883 -0.21 8.68 29.67
C TYR A 883 0.34 7.29 30.00
N GLU A 884 -0.50 6.46 30.60
CA GLU A 884 -0.18 5.07 30.88
C GLU A 884 0.06 4.28 29.58
N ALA A 885 0.98 3.31 29.61
CA ALA A 885 1.23 2.37 28.52
C ALA A 885 0.11 1.32 28.42
N SER A 886 -1.10 1.78 28.13
CA SER A 886 -2.33 0.98 28.05
C SER A 886 -3.23 1.50 26.92
N ALA A 887 -4.23 0.71 26.51
CA ALA A 887 -5.20 1.15 25.51
C ALA A 887 -5.99 2.37 26.02
N GLU A 888 -6.31 2.37 27.30
CA GLU A 888 -6.95 3.46 28.02
C GLU A 888 -6.10 4.73 28.00
N GLY A 889 -4.80 4.61 28.32
CA GLY A 889 -3.86 5.72 28.28
C GLY A 889 -3.70 6.30 26.87
N LEU A 890 -3.66 5.44 25.85
CA LEU A 890 -3.60 5.87 24.45
C LEU A 890 -4.87 6.62 24.05
N ILE A 891 -6.06 6.11 24.35
CA ILE A 891 -7.33 6.82 24.09
C ILE A 891 -7.36 8.16 24.83
N GLN A 892 -6.94 8.19 26.09
CA GLN A 892 -6.88 9.44 26.86
C GLN A 892 -5.93 10.46 26.23
N SER A 893 -4.80 10.01 25.67
CA SER A 893 -3.88 10.89 24.95
C SER A 893 -4.53 11.58 23.77
N TRP A 894 -5.44 10.90 23.06
CA TRP A 894 -6.16 11.46 21.91
C TRP A 894 -7.29 12.40 22.33
N ARG A 895 -8.05 12.04 23.37
CA ARG A 895 -9.09 12.92 23.94
C ARG A 895 -8.54 14.28 24.34
N ASP A 896 -7.35 14.29 24.94
CA ASP A 896 -6.71 15.53 25.39
C ASP A 896 -6.06 16.32 24.24
N ARG A 897 -5.66 15.64 23.16
CA ARG A 897 -4.84 16.21 22.07
C ARG A 897 -5.52 17.38 21.36
N PHE A 898 -6.84 17.28 21.21
CA PHE A 898 -7.68 18.25 20.50
C PHE A 898 -8.87 18.72 21.33
N ALA A 899 -8.82 18.58 22.66
CA ALA A 899 -9.97 18.86 23.53
C ALA A 899 -10.59 20.25 23.28
N ASP A 900 -9.75 21.28 23.09
CA ASP A 900 -10.18 22.66 22.87
C ASP A 900 -10.80 22.92 21.49
N ASP A 901 -10.47 22.08 20.49
CA ASP A 901 -10.87 22.26 19.08
C ASP A 901 -11.83 21.19 18.58
N ALA A 902 -12.23 20.24 19.43
CA ALA A 902 -12.88 19.01 19.00
C ALA A 902 -14.12 19.26 18.12
N LEU A 903 -15.02 20.15 18.55
CA LEU A 903 -16.23 20.48 17.79
C LEU A 903 -15.91 21.13 16.42
N LYS A 904 -14.91 22.00 16.38
CA LYS A 904 -14.47 22.65 15.13
C LYS A 904 -13.89 21.61 14.17
N LEU A 905 -13.09 20.68 14.68
CA LEU A 905 -12.50 19.60 13.88
C LEU A 905 -13.58 18.65 13.34
N GLU A 906 -14.60 18.31 14.11
CA GLU A 906 -15.72 17.50 13.60
C GLU A 906 -16.37 18.15 12.38
N ASP A 907 -16.66 19.45 12.45
CA ASP A 907 -17.32 20.15 11.35
C ASP A 907 -16.42 20.25 10.12
N ILE A 908 -15.11 20.50 10.30
CA ILE A 908 -14.11 20.48 9.22
C ILE A 908 -14.07 19.10 8.55
N LEU A 909 -13.93 18.04 9.35
CA LEU A 909 -13.81 16.67 8.84
C LEU A 909 -15.06 16.22 8.07
N ILE A 910 -16.26 16.56 8.55
CA ILE A 910 -17.52 16.27 7.87
C ILE A 910 -17.64 17.08 6.57
N SER A 911 -17.24 18.35 6.59
CA SER A 911 -17.29 19.22 5.40
C SER A 911 -16.40 18.69 4.29
N ASP A 912 -15.14 18.39 4.60
CA ASP A 912 -14.18 17.83 3.64
C ASP A 912 -14.63 16.45 3.14
N TRP A 913 -15.16 15.61 4.03
CA TRP A 913 -15.71 14.31 3.62
C TRP A 913 -16.88 14.46 2.64
N LYS A 914 -17.82 15.40 2.90
CA LYS A 914 -18.97 15.65 2.03
C LYS A 914 -18.56 16.14 0.64
N LYS A 915 -17.46 16.89 0.52
CA LYS A 915 -16.93 17.39 -0.76
C LYS A 915 -16.54 16.23 -1.70
N ASP A 916 -15.97 15.16 -1.14
CA ASP A 916 -15.38 14.09 -1.94
C ASP A 916 -16.16 12.77 -1.94
N LYS A 917 -17.20 12.64 -1.12
CA LYS A 917 -17.91 11.35 -0.90
C LYS A 917 -18.39 10.66 -2.17
N ASP A 918 -18.70 11.40 -3.24
CA ASP A 918 -19.24 10.82 -4.48
C ASP A 918 -18.16 10.16 -5.34
N TYR A 919 -16.90 10.53 -5.15
CA TYR A 919 -15.74 9.92 -5.82
C TYR A 919 -15.37 8.54 -5.29
N PHE A 920 -15.87 8.15 -4.10
CA PHE A 920 -15.46 6.93 -3.39
C PHE A 920 -16.60 5.96 -3.10
#